data_AF-A0AAV8H019-F1
#
_entry.id   AF-A0AAV8H019-F1
#
_cell.length_a   1.000
_cell.length_b   1.000
_cell.length_c   1.000
_cell.angle_alpha   90.00
_cell.angle_beta   90.00
_cell.angle_gamma   90.00
#
_symmetry.space_group_name_H-M   'P 1'
#
loop_
_entity.id
_entity.type
_entity.pdbx_description
1 polymer ?
#
loop_
_entity_poly.entity_id
_entity_poly.type
_entity_poly.pdbx_seq_one_letter_code
_entity_poly.pdbx_strand_id
1 'polypeptide(L)'
;MESSDSTGGEGSLFEGMILFSPSAPSAVDPSPPPPPLPITTDASNSQSQPLDEDLFSDLTLQVPAPSPTPSPTQSPSKLATPTPSPLRQVSRKKKRAVRIGYARDAVAIDDEPHLSSSNSFSSSAPLPPIFSEEVASSLPQTPTELAETSSIDSNSNLSVQLGDASQSEREIEQDEKPSAVVDRESGNNEEECAVETTSKSGSDDGKVKVETEEEEGDSIEQKLAVVRAKILKKAELAKQRAVSVMAKRKELALRRRNVGEELNKASAKHNELERELEEACEAEDFERAERISNSLASVENDKNLLLIDLRSAELDYESVESEMKDVLDLHLTAEEEAGSLLRLFAKDAADYANLVKMNAGEKTSNELEVWEASMELLETKKMEVDVESQVILEARSGMESAIDHLVEDDKREKEILTSKGNVLAKELADLLELVRLKELEISQNDAQIQEVEKRISNVVSEFHDTQSSIQTRLDNLQVAQSKLDSEGEKLAWRKKEIDDFVSVSGEKILKLAEIVSAASNEAKTCQDLVENRRNLVALIMQHRQDRIHFSELEGKISQEIQSLRQQVADSRANLQEVSSKRGSIQEEIVLLKQRASYIDKRGPELEAEKKVAAAARNFKEAGRVAAEAKALNAEKEQLQIKLEKAASELEKLQGDIKMTEERIQENEELILLKEKEGAVAGYRRLQLVAAAARAEREAALQAGDAEEAELLFREAEVAESKASELKETYHDLLVDKIEKREETQLDSDFVSSTALIINLSSQHLAQMASSFALSPEN
;
A
#
# COMPACT_ATOMS: atom_id res chain seq x y z
N MET A 1 90.88 55.02 -13.40
CA MET A 1 90.99 54.08 -12.27
C MET A 1 89.58 53.76 -11.82
N GLU A 2 88.85 52.90 -12.52
CA GLU A 2 89.22 51.53 -13.00
C GLU A 2 89.55 50.59 -11.84
N SER A 3 89.15 49.33 -11.86
CA SER A 3 88.16 48.60 -12.68
C SER A 3 88.02 47.19 -12.09
N SER A 4 86.89 46.52 -12.36
CA SER A 4 86.74 45.04 -12.35
C SER A 4 87.00 44.27 -11.03
N ASP A 5 86.46 43.07 -10.80
CA ASP A 5 85.23 42.40 -11.28
C ASP A 5 85.05 41.10 -10.43
N SER A 6 83.91 40.42 -10.63
CA SER A 6 83.78 38.95 -10.57
C SER A 6 83.47 38.23 -9.24
N THR A 7 82.39 37.43 -9.30
CA THR A 7 82.11 36.11 -8.68
C THR A 7 82.46 35.90 -7.18
N GLY A 8 81.51 35.57 -6.28
CA GLY A 8 80.42 34.58 -6.39
C GLY A 8 80.67 33.41 -5.41
N GLY A 9 79.62 32.71 -4.96
CA GLY A 9 79.74 31.49 -4.13
C GLY A 9 78.90 31.49 -2.85
N GLU A 10 78.20 30.38 -2.60
CA GLU A 10 77.38 30.13 -1.40
C GLU A 10 78.14 29.32 -0.34
N GLY A 11 77.67 29.32 0.91
CA GLY A 11 78.18 28.51 2.03
C GLY A 11 78.25 29.33 3.32
N SER A 12 77.33 29.18 4.28
CA SER A 12 77.09 28.01 5.17
C SER A 12 78.14 27.86 6.28
N LEU A 13 77.71 27.98 7.55
CA LEU A 13 78.43 27.52 8.74
C LEU A 13 77.44 27.36 9.91
N PHE A 14 77.83 26.62 10.96
CA PHE A 14 76.97 26.02 12.01
C PHE A 14 76.07 24.88 11.45
N GLU A 15 76.52 23.63 11.26
CA GLU A 15 77.70 22.90 11.79
C GLU A 15 77.65 22.63 13.32
N GLY A 16 77.44 21.38 13.74
CA GLY A 16 77.43 20.94 15.16
C GLY A 16 76.33 19.91 15.52
N MET A 17 76.40 18.62 15.15
CA MET A 17 77.23 17.51 15.70
C MET A 17 76.88 17.03 17.13
N ILE A 18 76.72 15.73 17.49
CA ILE A 18 76.25 14.48 16.82
C ILE A 18 75.80 13.46 17.94
N LEU A 19 75.41 12.23 17.56
CA LEU A 19 75.18 10.98 18.34
C LEU A 19 73.86 10.91 19.16
N PHE A 20 73.18 9.76 19.30
CA PHE A 20 73.57 8.34 19.09
C PHE A 20 72.58 7.51 18.23
N SER A 21 73.10 6.39 17.70
CA SER A 21 72.39 5.17 17.28
C SER A 21 73.22 3.94 17.77
N PRO A 22 72.81 2.66 17.62
CA PRO A 22 71.51 2.11 17.18
C PRO A 22 70.95 1.01 18.14
N SER A 23 69.83 0.37 17.77
CA SER A 23 69.64 -1.08 18.00
C SER A 23 68.60 -1.69 17.06
N ALA A 24 69.02 -2.74 16.36
CA ALA A 24 68.21 -3.78 15.73
C ALA A 24 68.86 -5.13 16.14
N PRO A 25 68.22 -6.31 15.93
CA PRO A 25 68.29 -6.91 14.58
C PRO A 25 67.14 -7.86 14.18
N SER A 26 67.16 -8.26 12.89
CA SER A 26 66.65 -9.52 12.34
C SER A 26 65.13 -9.78 12.27
N ALA A 27 64.59 -10.51 11.29
CA ALA A 27 65.00 -10.92 9.93
C ALA A 27 63.73 -11.51 9.23
N VAL A 28 63.63 -11.85 7.93
CA VAL A 28 64.59 -12.21 6.86
C VAL A 28 64.04 -11.71 5.49
N ASP A 29 64.93 -11.47 4.52
CA ASP A 29 64.68 -11.23 3.07
C ASP A 29 64.51 -12.61 2.33
N PRO A 30 64.77 -12.85 1.02
CA PRO A 30 64.61 -12.13 -0.27
C PRO A 30 63.49 -12.80 -1.16
N SER A 31 63.10 -12.42 -2.39
CA SER A 31 63.70 -11.76 -3.58
C SER A 31 64.64 -12.67 -4.45
N PRO A 32 64.89 -12.41 -5.77
CA PRO A 32 63.88 -12.39 -6.86
C PRO A 32 63.98 -13.40 -8.08
N PRO A 33 64.65 -13.17 -9.27
CA PRO A 33 64.07 -13.45 -10.62
C PRO A 33 65.03 -14.21 -11.63
N PRO A 34 65.03 -14.04 -12.99
CA PRO A 34 63.95 -13.97 -14.02
C PRO A 34 63.85 -15.12 -15.11
N PRO A 35 64.39 -15.07 -16.38
CA PRO A 35 63.64 -15.41 -17.63
C PRO A 35 64.36 -16.50 -18.51
N PRO A 36 64.30 -16.62 -19.89
CA PRO A 36 63.52 -15.96 -20.98
C PRO A 36 63.03 -16.82 -22.21
N LEU A 37 62.04 -16.30 -22.98
CA LEU A 37 61.88 -16.27 -24.48
C LEU A 37 61.95 -17.56 -25.39
N PRO A 38 61.52 -17.52 -26.68
CA PRO A 38 60.40 -16.82 -27.35
C PRO A 38 59.59 -17.72 -28.35
N ILE A 39 58.55 -17.19 -29.04
CA ILE A 39 58.38 -17.22 -30.52
C ILE A 39 57.12 -16.44 -31.01
N THR A 40 57.36 -15.42 -31.87
CA THR A 40 56.55 -14.76 -32.93
C THR A 40 55.06 -14.34 -32.79
N THR A 41 54.84 -13.03 -33.07
CA THR A 41 53.77 -12.40 -33.92
C THR A 41 52.28 -12.52 -33.58
N ASP A 42 51.43 -11.49 -33.67
CA ASP A 42 51.61 -10.02 -33.84
C ASP A 42 50.27 -9.33 -33.39
N ALA A 43 50.29 -8.27 -32.58
CA ALA A 43 50.22 -6.82 -32.93
C ALA A 43 48.88 -6.35 -33.56
N SER A 44 48.26 -5.21 -33.21
CA SER A 44 48.55 -4.10 -32.24
C SER A 44 47.22 -3.49 -31.73
N ASN A 45 47.04 -3.02 -30.47
CA ASN A 45 47.65 -1.88 -29.75
C ASN A 45 47.41 -0.49 -30.40
N SER A 46 47.18 0.65 -29.71
CA SER A 46 46.63 1.00 -28.36
C SER A 46 46.69 2.54 -28.13
N GLN A 47 46.03 3.06 -27.07
CA GLN A 47 46.29 4.37 -26.39
C GLN A 47 46.02 5.68 -27.21
N SER A 48 45.84 6.88 -26.62
CA SER A 48 45.62 7.36 -25.23
C SER A 48 44.97 8.78 -25.21
N GLN A 49 44.74 9.37 -24.03
CA GLN A 49 44.37 10.79 -23.83
C GLN A 49 45.47 11.77 -24.32
N PRO A 50 45.14 13.08 -24.41
CA PRO A 50 45.75 14.02 -23.46
C PRO A 50 44.78 15.04 -22.84
N LEU A 51 45.30 15.83 -21.89
CA LEU A 51 44.77 17.13 -21.45
C LEU A 51 45.40 18.24 -22.30
N ASP A 52 44.70 19.36 -22.50
CA ASP A 52 45.33 20.69 -22.40
C ASP A 52 44.26 21.77 -22.13
N GLU A 53 44.67 22.90 -21.57
CA GLU A 53 43.85 24.11 -21.43
C GLU A 53 44.26 25.13 -22.50
N ASP A 54 43.31 25.89 -23.06
CA ASP A 54 43.68 27.20 -23.63
C ASP A 54 42.53 28.23 -23.52
N LEU A 55 42.92 29.49 -23.37
CA LEU A 55 42.06 30.60 -22.95
C LEU A 55 41.87 31.61 -24.08
N PHE A 56 40.65 32.13 -24.25
CA PHE A 56 40.30 33.31 -25.06
C PHE A 56 40.89 33.40 -26.49
N SER A 57 40.02 33.28 -27.49
CA SER A 57 40.22 33.98 -28.77
C SER A 57 38.89 34.45 -29.36
N ASP A 58 38.91 35.67 -29.91
CA ASP A 58 37.74 36.49 -30.24
C ASP A 58 37.77 36.91 -31.73
N LEU A 59 36.65 37.49 -32.18
CA LEU A 59 36.57 38.46 -33.27
C LEU A 59 36.75 38.00 -34.76
N THR A 60 35.62 37.54 -35.33
CA THR A 60 34.98 38.11 -36.55
C THR A 60 35.43 37.86 -38.03
N LEU A 61 34.41 37.93 -38.92
CA LEU A 61 34.34 38.48 -40.32
C LEU A 61 34.47 37.58 -41.59
N GLN A 62 33.34 37.55 -42.35
CA GLN A 62 33.14 37.56 -43.83
C GLN A 62 33.83 36.51 -44.76
N VAL A 63 33.10 35.56 -45.39
CA VAL A 63 32.25 35.69 -46.62
C VAL A 63 33.03 36.25 -47.83
N PRO A 64 33.23 35.51 -48.95
CA PRO A 64 32.12 35.07 -49.83
C PRO A 64 32.24 33.69 -50.53
N ALA A 65 31.15 33.28 -51.22
CA ALA A 65 31.05 32.10 -52.09
C ALA A 65 31.36 32.43 -53.59
N PRO A 66 31.40 31.44 -54.52
CA PRO A 66 30.16 31.05 -55.21
C PRO A 66 30.01 29.56 -55.60
N SER A 67 28.87 29.30 -56.26
CA SER A 67 28.27 28.07 -56.83
C SER A 67 29.00 27.56 -58.11
N PRO A 68 28.64 26.42 -58.81
CA PRO A 68 27.27 25.94 -59.06
C PRO A 68 26.92 24.42 -59.20
N THR A 69 25.60 24.23 -59.19
CA THR A 69 24.70 23.13 -59.61
C THR A 69 24.81 22.72 -61.10
N PRO A 70 24.27 21.56 -61.59
CA PRO A 70 22.80 21.35 -61.83
C PRO A 70 22.26 19.87 -61.75
N SER A 71 21.09 19.56 -61.14
CA SER A 71 19.68 19.55 -61.66
C SER A 71 19.23 18.22 -62.36
N PRO A 72 17.95 17.96 -62.75
CA PRO A 72 16.65 18.10 -62.04
C PRO A 72 15.69 16.87 -62.25
N THR A 73 14.42 16.91 -61.79
CA THR A 73 13.17 16.66 -62.60
C THR A 73 11.83 16.70 -61.82
N GLN A 74 11.07 17.79 -62.02
CA GLN A 74 9.60 17.95 -62.21
C GLN A 74 8.52 17.65 -61.13
N SER A 75 7.34 18.30 -61.34
CA SER A 75 6.12 18.42 -60.50
C SER A 75 4.86 18.56 -61.41
N PRO A 76 3.61 18.61 -60.88
CA PRO A 76 2.90 19.87 -60.48
C PRO A 76 2.02 19.68 -59.20
N SER A 77 1.05 20.47 -58.72
CA SER A 77 0.27 21.71 -59.07
C SER A 77 0.08 22.56 -57.78
N LYS A 78 -0.52 23.76 -57.63
CA LYS A 78 -1.43 24.71 -58.35
C LYS A 78 -2.95 24.43 -58.23
N LEU A 79 -3.83 25.39 -57.85
CA LEU A 79 -3.75 26.87 -57.63
C LEU A 79 -4.03 27.22 -56.11
N ALA A 80 -4.44 28.39 -55.56
CA ALA A 80 -4.94 29.72 -56.01
C ALA A 80 -4.52 30.89 -55.04
N THR A 81 -5.27 32.02 -55.01
CA THR A 81 -4.89 33.35 -54.45
C THR A 81 -6.14 34.30 -54.31
N PRO A 82 -6.11 35.62 -53.93
CA PRO A 82 -5.13 36.48 -53.20
C PRO A 82 -5.67 37.62 -52.23
N THR A 83 -4.77 38.25 -51.43
CA THR A 83 -4.71 39.71 -51.02
C THR A 83 -5.82 40.38 -50.16
N PRO A 84 -5.64 41.61 -49.59
CA PRO A 84 -4.51 42.58 -49.69
C PRO A 84 -3.91 43.13 -48.36
N SER A 85 -2.82 43.90 -48.48
CA SER A 85 -2.12 44.65 -47.41
C SER A 85 -2.48 46.16 -47.37
N PRO A 86 -1.96 46.91 -46.37
CA PRO A 86 -1.12 48.08 -46.71
C PRO A 86 0.24 48.11 -45.95
N LEU A 87 0.88 49.28 -45.77
CA LEU A 87 2.34 49.40 -45.55
C LEU A 87 2.80 50.77 -44.94
N ARG A 88 4.09 50.89 -44.55
CA ARG A 88 4.92 52.14 -44.41
C ARG A 88 4.65 53.07 -43.17
N GLN A 89 5.54 54.00 -42.69
CA GLN A 89 7.02 54.20 -42.76
C GLN A 89 7.57 55.27 -41.74
N VAL A 90 8.82 55.11 -41.27
CA VAL A 90 9.86 56.07 -40.74
C VAL A 90 9.58 57.44 -40.02
N SER A 91 10.11 57.54 -38.78
CA SER A 91 11.13 58.52 -38.26
C SER A 91 10.86 60.05 -38.06
N ARG A 92 11.15 60.59 -36.83
CA ARG A 92 12.25 61.60 -36.54
C ARG A 92 12.21 62.33 -35.15
N LYS A 93 13.33 62.28 -34.41
CA LYS A 93 14.05 63.33 -33.60
C LYS A 93 13.35 64.32 -32.61
N LYS A 94 13.86 64.26 -31.34
CA LYS A 94 14.42 65.36 -30.47
C LYS A 94 13.58 66.19 -29.46
N LYS A 95 14.23 66.40 -28.28
CA LYS A 95 14.24 67.56 -27.31
C LYS A 95 13.27 67.63 -26.09
N ARG A 96 13.83 67.32 -24.90
CA ARG A 96 14.09 68.19 -23.71
C ARG A 96 13.01 69.17 -23.20
N ALA A 97 12.59 69.04 -21.93
CA ALA A 97 12.67 70.06 -20.84
C ALA A 97 11.68 69.82 -19.66
N VAL A 98 11.97 70.42 -18.50
CA VAL A 98 11.21 70.38 -17.23
C VAL A 98 10.41 71.67 -17.01
N ARG A 99 9.21 71.62 -16.39
CA ARG A 99 8.65 72.56 -15.35
C ARG A 99 7.17 72.24 -15.03
N ILE A 100 6.79 71.95 -13.77
CA ILE A 100 6.38 72.82 -12.62
C ILE A 100 4.90 73.28 -12.63
N GLY A 101 4.19 72.95 -11.53
CA GLY A 101 3.07 73.74 -10.95
C GLY A 101 1.75 72.98 -10.72
N TYR A 102 0.84 73.38 -9.81
CA TYR A 102 0.91 74.25 -8.61
C TYR A 102 -0.45 74.25 -7.85
N ALA A 103 -0.54 74.92 -6.67
CA ALA A 103 -1.69 75.11 -5.75
C ALA A 103 -1.98 73.94 -4.76
N ARG A 104 -2.14 74.09 -3.41
CA ARG A 104 -2.56 75.16 -2.45
C ARG A 104 -4.07 75.21 -2.17
N ASP A 105 -4.61 75.51 -0.97
CA ASP A 105 -4.11 75.70 0.43
C ASP A 105 -5.33 75.74 1.40
N ALA A 106 -5.11 75.59 2.73
CA ALA A 106 -5.70 76.41 3.86
C ALA A 106 -5.98 75.65 5.18
N VAL A 107 -5.95 76.22 6.41
CA VAL A 107 -5.24 77.39 7.04
C VAL A 107 -5.42 77.30 8.59
N ALA A 108 -4.35 77.53 9.38
CA ALA A 108 -4.27 78.19 10.72
C ALA A 108 -2.80 78.04 11.25
N ILE A 109 -1.96 79.04 11.60
CA ILE A 109 -2.06 80.28 12.41
C ILE A 109 -2.04 79.99 13.93
N ASP A 110 -1.16 80.49 14.81
CA ASP A 110 0.17 81.18 14.80
C ASP A 110 0.87 80.71 16.12
N ASP A 111 2.19 80.60 16.39
CA ASP A 111 3.47 81.30 16.06
C ASP A 111 4.00 82.23 17.20
N GLU A 112 5.33 82.40 17.30
CA GLU A 112 6.09 82.91 18.47
C GLU A 112 6.20 84.47 18.56
N PRO A 113 6.85 85.10 19.58
CA PRO A 113 8.24 85.57 19.32
C PRO A 113 9.24 85.79 20.50
N HIS A 114 10.51 85.59 20.15
CA HIS A 114 11.83 85.93 20.71
C HIS A 114 12.15 87.28 21.45
N LEU A 115 13.08 87.14 22.43
CA LEU A 115 14.30 87.94 22.75
C LEU A 115 14.26 89.37 23.39
N SER A 116 15.06 89.55 24.47
CA SER A 116 15.97 90.72 24.68
C SER A 116 17.00 90.59 25.85
N SER A 117 18.29 90.59 25.50
CA SER A 117 19.52 91.09 26.16
C SER A 117 19.74 91.22 27.69
N SER A 118 20.75 90.46 28.18
CA SER A 118 21.96 90.88 28.95
C SER A 118 21.95 91.38 30.42
N ASN A 119 22.92 90.84 31.19
CA ASN A 119 23.66 91.45 32.34
C ASN A 119 22.92 91.67 33.68
N SER A 120 23.54 91.49 34.87
CA SER A 120 24.93 91.13 35.21
C SER A 120 25.09 90.65 36.68
N PHE A 121 26.29 90.12 37.00
CA PHE A 121 26.83 89.73 38.31
C PHE A 121 26.29 88.46 38.99
N SER A 122 27.01 87.77 39.88
CA SER A 122 28.46 87.41 39.99
C SER A 122 28.67 86.71 41.35
N SER A 123 29.41 85.58 41.36
CA SER A 123 30.42 85.18 42.35
C SER A 123 30.33 83.71 42.83
N SER A 124 31.48 83.02 42.77
CA SER A 124 32.04 81.96 43.67
C SER A 124 31.17 80.85 44.30
N ALA A 125 31.68 79.65 44.61
CA ALA A 125 32.88 78.89 44.18
C ALA A 125 32.77 77.45 44.79
N PRO A 126 33.48 76.43 44.27
CA PRO A 126 33.48 75.07 44.82
C PRO A 126 34.62 74.78 45.82
N LEU A 127 34.49 73.68 46.58
CA LEU A 127 35.51 72.66 46.98
C LEU A 127 35.35 72.10 48.43
N PRO A 128 35.86 70.88 48.73
CA PRO A 128 35.75 70.21 50.04
C PRO A 128 37.04 70.24 50.91
N PRO A 129 36.92 70.05 52.25
CA PRO A 129 37.96 69.55 53.16
C PRO A 129 37.46 68.29 53.94
N ILE A 130 38.13 67.54 54.83
CA ILE A 130 39.44 67.54 55.57
C ILE A 130 39.98 66.07 55.46
N PHE A 131 41.24 65.72 55.13
CA PHE A 131 42.58 65.91 55.76
C PHE A 131 42.92 64.98 56.96
N SER A 132 44.23 64.70 57.15
CA SER A 132 44.95 63.80 58.12
C SER A 132 45.55 62.56 57.41
N GLU A 133 46.85 62.26 57.33
CA GLU A 133 48.04 62.43 58.21
C GLU A 133 47.89 61.73 59.57
N GLU A 134 48.85 60.98 60.14
CA GLU A 134 50.31 60.79 59.92
C GLU A 134 50.68 59.32 60.35
N VAL A 135 51.80 58.65 60.00
CA VAL A 135 53.10 58.59 60.73
C VAL A 135 53.99 57.44 60.16
N ALA A 136 55.31 57.65 60.07
CA ALA A 136 56.42 56.68 59.86
C ALA A 136 56.48 55.88 58.52
N SER A 137 57.63 55.66 57.83
CA SER A 137 59.02 55.33 58.21
C SER A 137 59.20 53.87 58.69
N SER A 138 60.15 53.06 58.23
CA SER A 138 61.50 53.36 57.68
C SER A 138 61.99 52.37 56.57
N LEU A 139 63.29 52.44 56.23
CA LEU A 139 63.95 51.81 55.06
C LEU A 139 64.58 50.40 55.38
N PRO A 140 65.50 49.77 54.61
CA PRO A 140 65.27 48.46 53.98
C PRO A 140 66.25 47.34 54.39
N GLN A 141 66.10 46.14 53.82
CA GLN A 141 67.24 45.30 53.43
C GLN A 141 66.90 44.17 52.42
N THR A 142 67.74 44.07 51.38
CA THR A 142 68.09 42.85 50.63
C THR A 142 69.25 42.14 51.38
N PRO A 143 69.80 40.95 51.00
CA PRO A 143 69.78 40.34 49.65
C PRO A 143 69.85 38.78 49.55
N THR A 144 70.09 38.30 48.32
CA THR A 144 70.98 37.16 47.97
C THR A 144 70.49 35.70 48.15
N GLU A 145 70.12 35.14 46.98
CA GLU A 145 70.57 33.85 46.39
C GLU A 145 69.97 32.46 46.71
N LEU A 146 69.71 31.78 45.57
CA LEU A 146 70.02 30.38 45.20
C LEU A 146 69.14 29.19 45.66
N ALA A 147 68.66 28.50 44.61
CA ALA A 147 68.70 27.04 44.43
C ALA A 147 67.72 26.15 45.25
N GLU A 148 67.21 25.02 44.73
CA GLU A 148 67.17 24.48 43.35
C GLU A 148 66.09 23.36 43.29
N THR A 149 65.74 22.92 42.06
CA THR A 149 65.18 21.58 41.73
C THR A 149 63.82 21.16 42.36
N SER A 150 62.74 20.96 41.59
CA SER A 150 62.42 19.82 40.68
C SER A 150 61.92 18.56 41.42
N SER A 151 60.99 17.73 40.92
CA SER A 151 60.04 17.80 39.79
C SER A 151 59.10 16.56 39.84
N ILE A 152 58.18 16.43 38.87
CA ILE A 152 57.49 15.18 38.43
C ILE A 152 56.38 14.62 39.35
N ASP A 153 55.25 14.09 38.85
CA ASP A 153 54.43 14.47 37.68
C ASP A 153 53.07 13.71 37.70
N SER A 154 52.17 14.08 36.78
CA SER A 154 51.21 13.21 36.07
C SER A 154 49.97 12.59 36.77
N ASN A 155 48.82 13.03 36.24
CA ASN A 155 47.67 12.22 35.79
C ASN A 155 46.77 11.48 36.80
N SER A 156 45.54 12.00 36.93
CA SER A 156 44.34 11.30 37.39
C SER A 156 43.39 10.99 36.23
N ASN A 157 42.77 9.81 36.15
CA ASN A 157 41.60 9.60 35.29
C ASN A 157 40.71 8.42 35.74
N LEU A 158 39.38 8.62 35.69
CA LEU A 158 38.28 7.64 35.97
C LEU A 158 38.27 6.97 37.37
N SER A 159 37.12 6.64 38.00
CA SER A 159 35.74 6.49 37.52
C SER A 159 34.66 6.57 38.63
N VAL A 160 33.49 7.16 38.31
CA VAL A 160 32.10 6.65 38.51
C VAL A 160 31.77 5.79 39.77
N GLN A 161 30.81 6.19 40.64
CA GLN A 161 29.38 5.74 40.63
C GLN A 161 28.48 6.21 41.84
N LEU A 162 27.17 6.42 41.56
CA LEU A 162 25.93 6.26 42.40
C LEU A 162 25.66 7.01 43.74
N GLY A 163 24.76 8.02 43.68
CA GLY A 163 23.39 8.01 44.27
C GLY A 163 23.12 8.21 45.79
N ASP A 164 21.89 8.56 46.24
CA ASP A 164 20.74 9.22 45.58
C ASP A 164 19.68 9.75 46.60
N ALA A 165 18.86 10.72 46.16
CA ALA A 165 17.51 11.14 46.61
C ALA A 165 17.21 11.61 48.06
N SER A 166 16.19 12.49 48.19
CA SER A 166 15.59 12.94 49.45
C SER A 166 14.20 13.57 49.26
N GLN A 167 13.21 13.15 50.08
CA GLN A 167 12.04 13.94 50.57
C GLN A 167 11.01 14.45 49.52
N SER A 168 9.71 14.67 49.79
CA SER A 168 8.84 14.57 51.00
C SER A 168 7.35 14.37 50.61
N GLU A 169 6.49 13.95 51.57
CA GLU A 169 5.12 14.47 51.92
C GLU A 169 4.18 15.05 50.82
N ARG A 170 2.83 14.89 50.75
CA ARG A 170 1.67 14.53 51.64
C ARG A 170 0.37 14.57 50.75
N GLU A 171 -0.89 14.21 51.07
CA GLU A 171 -1.64 13.35 52.03
C GLU A 171 -3.17 13.37 51.63
N ILE A 172 -4.01 12.39 52.05
CA ILE A 172 -5.51 12.51 52.27
C ILE A 172 -6.42 12.69 50.99
N GLU A 173 -7.64 12.13 50.79
CA GLU A 173 -8.60 11.29 51.58
C GLU A 173 -9.50 10.31 50.74
N GLN A 174 -10.50 9.67 51.38
CA GLN A 174 -11.47 8.63 50.96
C GLN A 174 -12.45 9.06 49.82
N ASP A 175 -13.11 8.22 48.99
CA ASP A 175 -13.53 6.79 48.97
C ASP A 175 -15.00 6.45 49.36
N GLU A 176 -15.95 6.91 48.53
CA GLU A 176 -17.14 6.25 47.92
C GLU A 176 -18.29 5.51 48.70
N LYS A 177 -19.44 5.40 47.98
CA LYS A 177 -20.61 4.45 48.07
C LYS A 177 -21.76 4.71 49.09
N PRO A 178 -22.98 4.15 48.86
CA PRO A 178 -23.66 3.85 47.58
C PRO A 178 -25.20 4.14 47.57
N SER A 179 -25.83 4.11 46.38
CA SER A 179 -27.30 4.02 46.15
C SER A 179 -27.56 3.81 44.64
N ALA A 180 -28.64 3.24 44.09
CA ALA A 180 -29.59 2.16 44.46
C ALA A 180 -30.41 1.81 43.17
N VAL A 181 -31.18 0.71 43.15
CA VAL A 181 -31.85 0.19 41.94
C VAL A 181 -33.32 0.64 41.81
N VAL A 182 -33.76 1.09 40.63
CA VAL A 182 -35.17 1.08 40.16
C VAL A 182 -35.23 0.95 38.61
N ASP A 183 -36.17 0.16 38.08
CA ASP A 183 -36.45 -0.02 36.65
C ASP A 183 -37.23 1.15 35.99
N ARG A 184 -37.10 1.29 34.65
CA ARG A 184 -38.27 1.51 33.78
C ARG A 184 -38.04 1.09 32.31
N GLU A 185 -39.06 0.49 31.71
CA GLU A 185 -39.10 0.07 30.30
C GLU A 185 -39.60 1.18 29.34
N SER A 186 -39.42 0.91 28.03
CA SER A 186 -40.15 1.47 26.88
C SER A 186 -39.87 2.93 26.47
N GLY A 187 -39.69 3.25 25.18
CA GLY A 187 -39.55 2.36 24.01
C GLY A 187 -39.85 3.02 22.67
N ASN A 188 -39.28 2.44 21.61
CA ASN A 188 -39.67 2.52 20.19
C ASN A 188 -39.57 3.84 19.39
N ASN A 189 -39.22 3.64 18.12
CA ASN A 189 -39.43 4.49 16.93
C ASN A 189 -38.69 5.84 16.89
N GLU A 190 -38.27 6.40 15.75
CA GLU A 190 -38.02 6.07 14.33
C GLU A 190 -38.08 7.44 13.61
N GLU A 191 -37.56 7.57 12.39
CA GLU A 191 -37.64 8.78 11.55
C GLU A 191 -36.96 10.08 12.10
N GLU A 192 -36.58 11.06 11.28
CA GLU A 192 -35.88 10.95 9.99
C GLU A 192 -34.98 12.20 9.81
N CYS A 193 -34.22 12.29 8.72
CA CYS A 193 -33.31 13.41 8.46
C CYS A 193 -34.07 14.65 7.97
N ALA A 194 -34.15 15.69 8.80
CA ALA A 194 -34.67 17.01 8.42
C ALA A 194 -33.54 18.05 8.37
N VAL A 195 -33.18 18.50 7.17
CA VAL A 195 -32.21 19.59 6.95
C VAL A 195 -32.95 20.93 6.94
N GLU A 196 -32.64 21.82 7.88
CA GLU A 196 -33.11 23.21 7.84
C GLU A 196 -31.96 24.22 7.98
N THR A 197 -31.71 24.97 6.91
CA THR A 197 -30.80 26.12 6.92
C THR A 197 -31.53 27.37 7.41
N THR A 198 -31.12 27.93 8.55
CA THR A 198 -31.54 29.29 8.95
C THR A 198 -30.34 30.17 9.27
N SER A 199 -30.03 31.12 8.38
CA SER A 199 -29.00 32.13 8.59
C SER A 199 -29.49 33.20 9.57
N LYS A 200 -28.67 33.56 10.58
CA LYS A 200 -28.84 34.82 11.31
C LYS A 200 -27.51 35.40 11.78
N SER A 201 -27.35 36.70 11.60
CA SER A 201 -26.13 37.45 11.91
C SER A 201 -26.17 38.02 13.35
N GLY A 202 -25.01 38.12 13.99
CA GLY A 202 -24.81 38.78 15.27
C GLY A 202 -23.32 38.81 15.66
N SER A 203 -22.83 39.97 16.08
CA SER A 203 -21.51 40.25 16.67
C SER A 203 -21.05 39.18 17.68
N ASP A 204 -19.82 38.68 17.62
CA ASP A 204 -18.53 39.37 17.87
C ASP A 204 -18.23 39.55 19.37
N ASP A 205 -17.35 38.69 19.89
CA ASP A 205 -16.10 39.14 20.53
C ASP A 205 -15.03 38.04 20.36
N GLY A 206 -13.76 38.43 20.29
CA GLY A 206 -12.65 37.58 19.86
C GLY A 206 -11.88 36.94 21.01
N LYS A 207 -11.69 35.61 20.94
CA LYS A 207 -10.55 34.96 21.61
C LYS A 207 -10.00 33.79 20.81
N VAL A 208 -9.17 34.13 19.81
CA VAL A 208 -8.30 33.15 19.15
C VAL A 208 -7.32 32.62 20.21
N LYS A 209 -7.62 31.43 20.74
CA LYS A 209 -6.68 30.66 21.54
C LYS A 209 -5.71 30.01 20.56
N VAL A 210 -4.49 30.55 20.48
CA VAL A 210 -3.41 29.90 19.72
C VAL A 210 -3.03 28.62 20.46
N GLU A 211 -3.50 27.49 19.95
CA GLU A 211 -3.10 26.16 20.41
C GLU A 211 -1.84 25.73 19.65
N THR A 212 -1.03 24.88 20.29
CA THR A 212 0.41 24.79 19.98
C THR A 212 0.66 23.92 18.75
N GLU A 213 1.45 24.39 17.77
CA GLU A 213 1.74 23.72 16.47
C GLU A 213 2.45 22.34 16.59
N GLU A 214 2.61 21.80 17.80
CA GLU A 214 3.12 20.46 18.07
C GLU A 214 1.99 19.42 18.26
N GLU A 215 0.81 19.84 18.71
CA GLU A 215 -0.32 18.94 19.01
C GLU A 215 -0.97 18.33 17.75
N GLU A 216 -0.85 18.98 16.58
CA GLU A 216 -1.45 18.46 15.33
C GLU A 216 -0.73 17.24 14.73
N GLY A 217 0.55 17.03 15.02
CA GLY A 217 1.28 15.83 14.58
C GLY A 217 0.72 14.58 15.26
N ASP A 218 0.69 14.64 16.59
CA ASP A 218 -0.01 13.69 17.47
C ASP A 218 -1.47 13.49 17.03
N SER A 219 -2.18 14.57 16.69
CA SER A 219 -3.55 14.51 16.19
C SER A 219 -3.71 13.64 14.93
N ILE A 220 -2.74 13.61 14.01
CA ILE A 220 -2.81 12.80 12.78
C ILE A 220 -2.48 11.32 13.04
N GLU A 221 -1.54 11.04 13.93
CA GLU A 221 -1.26 9.68 14.39
C GLU A 221 -2.45 9.10 15.18
N GLN A 222 -3.10 9.92 16.03
CA GLN A 222 -4.35 9.59 16.71
C GLN A 222 -5.52 9.40 15.72
N LYS A 223 -5.65 10.23 14.67
CA LYS A 223 -6.64 10.03 13.59
C LYS A 223 -6.43 8.69 12.87
N LEU A 224 -5.18 8.31 12.57
CA LEU A 224 -4.87 6.98 11.99
C LEU A 224 -5.23 5.85 12.97
N ALA A 225 -4.91 6.00 14.26
CA ALA A 225 -5.28 5.02 15.28
C ALA A 225 -6.81 4.83 15.38
N VAL A 226 -7.60 5.91 15.29
CA VAL A 226 -9.07 5.84 15.24
C VAL A 226 -9.57 5.15 13.96
N VAL A 227 -8.96 5.43 12.80
CA VAL A 227 -9.28 4.73 11.53
C VAL A 227 -8.98 3.23 11.65
N ARG A 228 -7.78 2.85 12.11
CA ARG A 228 -7.40 1.45 12.32
C ARG A 228 -8.27 0.75 13.36
N ALA A 229 -8.64 1.41 14.45
CA ALA A 229 -9.56 0.85 15.45
C ALA A 229 -10.98 0.62 14.89
N LYS A 230 -11.49 1.54 14.05
CA LYS A 230 -12.76 1.38 13.34
C LYS A 230 -12.72 0.20 12.35
N ILE A 231 -11.61 0.03 11.64
CA ILE A 231 -11.37 -1.08 10.71
C ILE A 231 -11.30 -2.42 11.48
N LEU A 232 -10.47 -2.49 12.52
CA LEU A 232 -10.31 -3.67 13.36
C LEU A 232 -11.65 -4.10 13.95
N LYS A 233 -12.46 -3.16 14.47
CA LYS A 233 -13.80 -3.45 14.98
C LYS A 233 -14.75 -4.03 13.91
N LYS A 234 -14.68 -3.56 12.65
CA LYS A 234 -15.51 -4.13 11.57
C LYS A 234 -15.02 -5.52 11.14
N ALA A 235 -13.71 -5.70 10.96
CA ALA A 235 -13.12 -6.99 10.62
C ALA A 235 -13.39 -8.05 11.70
N GLU A 236 -13.31 -7.67 12.98
CA GLU A 236 -13.61 -8.55 14.11
C GLU A 236 -15.08 -8.96 14.16
N LEU A 237 -16.02 -8.04 13.92
CA LEU A 237 -17.45 -8.38 13.81
C LEU A 237 -17.74 -9.34 12.64
N ALA A 238 -17.07 -9.16 11.49
CA ALA A 238 -17.19 -10.09 10.36
C ALA A 238 -16.64 -11.48 10.72
N LYS A 239 -15.48 -11.56 11.37
CA LYS A 239 -14.87 -12.81 11.84
C LYS A 239 -15.71 -13.54 12.89
N GLN A 240 -16.26 -12.82 13.87
CA GLN A 240 -17.14 -13.41 14.90
C GLN A 240 -18.41 -13.99 14.27
N ARG A 241 -19.00 -13.31 13.28
CA ARG A 241 -20.12 -13.87 12.51
C ARG A 241 -19.68 -15.11 11.71
N ALA A 242 -18.50 -15.08 11.08
CA ALA A 242 -17.97 -16.23 10.36
C ALA A 242 -17.78 -17.46 11.27
N VAL A 243 -17.17 -17.30 12.44
CA VAL A 243 -16.98 -18.39 13.43
C VAL A 243 -18.33 -18.98 13.87
N SER A 244 -19.33 -18.13 14.14
CA SER A 244 -20.69 -18.58 14.50
C SER A 244 -21.36 -19.39 13.38
N VAL A 245 -21.29 -18.93 12.13
CA VAL A 245 -21.89 -19.63 10.98
C VAL A 245 -21.10 -20.90 10.62
N MET A 246 -19.77 -20.92 10.76
CA MET A 246 -18.94 -22.12 10.60
C MET A 246 -19.31 -23.19 11.63
N ALA A 247 -19.54 -22.81 12.90
CA ALA A 247 -19.98 -23.74 13.94
C ALA A 247 -21.35 -24.37 13.62
N LYS A 248 -22.35 -23.54 13.24
CA LYS A 248 -23.66 -24.02 12.74
C LYS A 248 -23.51 -24.99 11.56
N ARG A 249 -22.64 -24.66 10.60
CA ARG A 249 -22.40 -25.45 9.39
C ARG A 249 -21.83 -26.83 9.72
N LYS A 250 -20.91 -26.94 10.69
CA LYS A 250 -20.42 -28.23 11.20
C LYS A 250 -21.53 -29.02 11.90
N GLU A 251 -22.32 -28.39 12.77
CA GLU A 251 -23.43 -29.05 13.47
C GLU A 251 -24.45 -29.65 12.49
N LEU A 252 -24.83 -28.88 11.46
CA LEU A 252 -25.77 -29.32 10.43
C LEU A 252 -25.16 -30.35 9.46
N ALA A 253 -23.86 -30.28 9.17
CA ALA A 253 -23.14 -31.34 8.45
C ALA A 253 -23.18 -32.68 9.22
N LEU A 254 -22.91 -32.65 10.52
CA LEU A 254 -22.98 -33.83 11.40
C LEU A 254 -24.40 -34.39 11.47
N ARG A 255 -25.44 -33.53 11.59
CA ARG A 255 -26.84 -33.98 11.54
C ARG A 255 -27.18 -34.63 10.19
N ARG A 256 -26.76 -34.05 9.06
CA ARG A 256 -26.95 -34.62 7.71
C ARG A 256 -26.30 -36.01 7.60
N ARG A 257 -25.06 -36.17 8.06
CA ARG A 257 -24.34 -37.46 8.06
C ARG A 257 -25.04 -38.49 8.94
N ASN A 258 -25.41 -38.14 10.17
CA ASN A 258 -26.09 -39.05 11.11
C ASN A 258 -27.41 -39.59 10.54
N VAL A 259 -28.26 -38.73 9.96
CA VAL A 259 -29.52 -39.18 9.36
C VAL A 259 -29.28 -40.04 8.11
N GLY A 260 -28.26 -39.71 7.30
CA GLY A 260 -27.83 -40.55 6.17
C GLY A 260 -27.33 -41.92 6.61
N GLU A 261 -26.61 -42.02 7.73
CA GLU A 261 -26.18 -43.30 8.31
C GLU A 261 -27.37 -44.14 8.82
N GLU A 262 -28.33 -43.55 9.53
CA GLU A 262 -29.52 -44.28 9.97
C GLU A 262 -30.39 -44.72 8.78
N LEU A 263 -30.51 -43.90 7.74
CA LEU A 263 -31.16 -44.29 6.48
C LEU A 263 -30.45 -45.48 5.82
N ASN A 264 -29.11 -45.50 5.80
CA ASN A 264 -28.34 -46.62 5.27
C ASN A 264 -28.52 -47.90 6.12
N LYS A 265 -28.59 -47.77 7.46
CA LYS A 265 -28.86 -48.90 8.38
C LYS A 265 -30.28 -49.45 8.17
N ALA A 266 -31.28 -48.58 8.02
CA ALA A 266 -32.65 -48.96 7.70
C ALA A 266 -32.77 -49.63 6.31
N SER A 267 -32.07 -49.11 5.30
CA SER A 267 -31.99 -49.67 3.95
C SER A 267 -31.34 -51.07 3.94
N ALA A 268 -30.22 -51.26 4.63
CA ALA A 268 -29.59 -52.58 4.76
C ALA A 268 -30.52 -53.60 5.46
N LYS A 269 -31.24 -53.17 6.51
CA LYS A 269 -32.25 -54.00 7.19
C LYS A 269 -33.46 -54.32 6.31
N HIS A 270 -33.87 -53.39 5.44
CA HIS A 270 -34.95 -53.60 4.46
C HIS A 270 -34.59 -54.73 3.49
N ASN A 271 -33.41 -54.62 2.87
CA ASN A 271 -32.93 -55.59 1.87
C ASN A 271 -32.75 -57.00 2.48
N GLU A 272 -32.28 -57.10 3.73
CA GLU A 272 -32.17 -58.39 4.43
C GLU A 272 -33.55 -58.98 4.78
N LEU A 273 -34.55 -58.15 5.13
CA LEU A 273 -35.93 -58.60 5.32
C LEU A 273 -36.61 -59.00 4.01
N GLU A 274 -36.29 -58.36 2.88
CA GLU A 274 -36.72 -58.81 1.54
C GLU A 274 -36.13 -60.19 1.22
N ARG A 275 -34.83 -60.37 1.45
CA ARG A 275 -34.14 -61.66 1.27
C ARG A 275 -34.71 -62.77 2.18
N GLU A 276 -34.99 -62.47 3.45
CA GLU A 276 -35.65 -63.43 4.35
C GLU A 276 -37.12 -63.72 3.94
N LEU A 277 -37.82 -62.75 3.33
CA LEU A 277 -39.18 -62.93 2.83
C LEU A 277 -39.21 -63.86 1.62
N GLU A 278 -38.28 -63.70 0.68
CA GLU A 278 -38.07 -64.62 -0.44
C GLU A 278 -37.76 -66.04 0.07
N GLU A 279 -36.80 -66.18 1.00
CA GLU A 279 -36.42 -67.45 1.64
C GLU A 279 -37.62 -68.13 2.33
N ALA A 280 -38.48 -67.37 3.01
CA ALA A 280 -39.69 -67.90 3.65
C ALA A 280 -40.77 -68.32 2.64
N CYS A 281 -40.87 -67.63 1.50
CA CYS A 281 -41.79 -68.00 0.42
C CYS A 281 -41.31 -69.26 -0.33
N GLU A 282 -40.01 -69.40 -0.60
CA GLU A 282 -39.43 -70.61 -1.18
C GLU A 282 -39.57 -71.84 -0.27
N ALA A 283 -39.57 -71.62 1.05
CA ALA A 283 -39.77 -72.67 2.06
C ALA A 283 -41.25 -73.02 2.33
N GLU A 284 -42.21 -72.36 1.66
CA GLU A 284 -43.67 -72.46 1.93
C GLU A 284 -44.07 -72.11 3.38
N ASP A 285 -43.22 -71.40 4.14
CA ASP A 285 -43.51 -70.96 5.52
C ASP A 285 -44.25 -69.62 5.51
N PHE A 286 -45.55 -69.69 5.17
CA PHE A 286 -46.42 -68.52 5.08
C PHE A 286 -46.58 -67.78 6.42
N GLU A 287 -46.48 -68.47 7.57
CA GLU A 287 -46.50 -67.82 8.88
C GLU A 287 -45.23 -67.00 9.14
N ARG A 288 -44.06 -67.45 8.67
CA ARG A 288 -42.81 -66.65 8.69
C ARG A 288 -42.89 -65.51 7.68
N ALA A 289 -43.35 -65.77 6.46
CA ALA A 289 -43.50 -64.75 5.43
C ALA A 289 -44.43 -63.61 5.86
N GLU A 290 -45.58 -63.89 6.47
CA GLU A 290 -46.49 -62.85 7.01
C GLU A 290 -45.81 -62.02 8.11
N ARG A 291 -45.09 -62.65 9.04
CA ARG A 291 -44.35 -61.95 10.11
C ARG A 291 -43.23 -61.06 9.55
N ILE A 292 -42.48 -61.54 8.57
CA ILE A 292 -41.43 -60.75 7.90
C ILE A 292 -42.05 -59.61 7.11
N SER A 293 -43.12 -59.84 6.34
CA SER A 293 -43.82 -58.80 5.57
C SER A 293 -44.32 -57.66 6.45
N ASN A 294 -44.89 -57.96 7.63
CA ASN A 294 -45.25 -56.94 8.62
C ASN A 294 -44.03 -56.18 9.18
N SER A 295 -42.89 -56.85 9.39
CA SER A 295 -41.63 -56.21 9.80
C SER A 295 -41.03 -55.34 8.69
N LEU A 296 -41.11 -55.80 7.43
CA LEU A 296 -40.64 -55.09 6.25
C LEU A 296 -41.45 -53.81 6.04
N ALA A 297 -42.77 -53.87 6.14
CA ALA A 297 -43.65 -52.70 6.10
C ALA A 297 -43.33 -51.70 7.23
N SER A 298 -42.96 -52.15 8.43
CA SER A 298 -42.48 -51.25 9.49
C SER A 298 -41.18 -50.55 9.09
N VAL A 299 -40.18 -51.31 8.61
CA VAL A 299 -38.87 -50.77 8.21
C VAL A 299 -38.97 -49.88 6.97
N GLU A 300 -39.92 -50.13 6.07
CA GLU A 300 -40.21 -49.24 4.94
C GLU A 300 -40.81 -47.90 5.41
N ASN A 301 -41.71 -47.92 6.41
CA ASN A 301 -42.20 -46.69 7.01
C ASN A 301 -41.08 -45.92 7.73
N ASP A 302 -40.22 -46.62 8.48
CA ASP A 302 -39.03 -46.02 9.12
C ASP A 302 -38.08 -45.39 8.08
N LYS A 303 -37.80 -46.10 6.98
CA LYS A 303 -37.02 -45.64 5.81
C LYS A 303 -37.65 -44.40 5.17
N ASN A 304 -38.97 -44.35 5.03
CA ASN A 304 -39.70 -43.21 4.48
C ASN A 304 -39.68 -41.98 5.41
N LEU A 305 -39.71 -42.16 6.73
CA LEU A 305 -39.51 -41.09 7.70
C LEU A 305 -38.07 -40.56 7.63
N LEU A 306 -37.07 -41.44 7.63
CA LEU A 306 -35.66 -41.06 7.50
C LEU A 306 -35.34 -40.33 6.18
N LEU A 307 -36.05 -40.64 5.08
CA LEU A 307 -35.97 -39.87 3.83
C LEU A 307 -36.56 -38.46 3.93
N ILE A 308 -37.56 -38.24 4.77
CA ILE A 308 -38.11 -36.89 5.04
C ILE A 308 -37.15 -36.12 5.96
N ASP A 309 -36.65 -36.76 7.00
CA ASP A 309 -35.68 -36.16 7.93
C ASP A 309 -34.36 -35.81 7.22
N LEU A 310 -33.87 -36.65 6.30
CA LEU A 310 -32.67 -36.35 5.50
C LEU A 310 -32.88 -35.09 4.66
N ARG A 311 -34.01 -34.99 3.95
CA ARG A 311 -34.36 -33.78 3.17
C ARG A 311 -34.48 -32.54 4.06
N SER A 312 -34.96 -32.67 5.30
CA SER A 312 -34.97 -31.57 6.26
C SER A 312 -33.55 -31.11 6.62
N ALA A 313 -32.64 -32.06 6.87
CA ALA A 313 -31.25 -31.76 7.20
C ALA A 313 -30.46 -31.22 5.99
N GLU A 314 -30.81 -31.63 4.77
CA GLU A 314 -30.27 -31.07 3.52
C GLU A 314 -30.73 -29.62 3.31
N LEU A 315 -32.01 -29.29 3.57
CA LEU A 315 -32.53 -27.93 3.50
C LEU A 315 -31.95 -27.01 4.59
N ASP A 316 -31.83 -27.51 5.83
CA ASP A 316 -31.16 -26.78 6.92
C ASP A 316 -29.68 -26.51 6.55
N TYR A 317 -29.00 -27.51 5.96
CA TYR A 317 -27.62 -27.37 5.49
C TYR A 317 -27.49 -26.35 4.33
N GLU A 318 -28.39 -26.37 3.35
CA GLU A 318 -28.40 -25.36 2.26
C GLU A 318 -28.67 -23.94 2.79
N SER A 319 -29.52 -23.80 3.82
CA SER A 319 -29.79 -22.52 4.47
C SER A 319 -28.53 -21.93 5.14
N VAL A 320 -27.77 -22.72 5.91
CA VAL A 320 -26.51 -22.24 6.50
C VAL A 320 -25.41 -22.05 5.45
N GLU A 321 -25.41 -22.80 4.35
CA GLU A 321 -24.54 -22.54 3.18
C GLU A 321 -24.92 -21.22 2.46
N SER A 322 -26.12 -20.68 2.67
CA SER A 322 -26.49 -19.32 2.27
C SER A 322 -26.05 -18.27 3.30
N GLU A 323 -26.25 -18.51 4.62
CA GLU A 323 -25.69 -17.64 5.66
C GLU A 323 -24.17 -17.48 5.52
N MET A 324 -23.48 -18.53 5.07
CA MET A 324 -22.04 -18.55 4.82
C MET A 324 -21.62 -17.66 3.63
N LYS A 325 -22.49 -17.50 2.63
CA LYS A 325 -22.29 -16.52 1.56
C LYS A 325 -22.47 -15.09 2.08
N ASP A 326 -23.52 -14.83 2.86
CA ASP A 326 -23.75 -13.51 3.47
C ASP A 326 -22.58 -13.09 4.38
N VAL A 327 -21.90 -14.06 5.01
CA VAL A 327 -20.66 -13.86 5.76
C VAL A 327 -19.48 -13.45 4.87
N LEU A 328 -19.30 -14.07 3.70
CA LEU A 328 -18.28 -13.67 2.73
C LEU A 328 -18.52 -12.24 2.23
N ASP A 329 -19.75 -11.92 1.85
CA ASP A 329 -20.11 -10.60 1.34
C ASP A 329 -19.96 -9.53 2.45
N LEU A 330 -20.23 -9.87 3.73
CA LEU A 330 -19.92 -9.02 4.89
C LEU A 330 -18.40 -8.84 5.12
N HIS A 331 -17.59 -9.87 4.89
CA HIS A 331 -16.13 -9.77 5.04
C HIS A 331 -15.51 -8.92 3.92
N LEU A 332 -15.93 -9.14 2.68
CA LEU A 332 -15.53 -8.35 1.51
C LEU A 332 -15.87 -6.87 1.70
N THR A 333 -17.11 -6.55 2.08
CA THR A 333 -17.53 -5.15 2.29
C THR A 333 -16.77 -4.49 3.45
N ALA A 334 -16.47 -5.20 4.55
CA ALA A 334 -15.65 -4.67 5.63
C ALA A 334 -14.21 -4.33 5.18
N GLU A 335 -13.63 -5.12 4.26
CA GLU A 335 -12.29 -4.88 3.70
C GLU A 335 -12.28 -3.80 2.60
N GLU A 336 -13.34 -3.69 1.81
CA GLU A 336 -13.55 -2.58 0.86
C GLU A 336 -13.71 -1.23 1.57
N GLU A 337 -14.46 -1.22 2.68
CA GLU A 337 -14.53 -0.07 3.58
C GLU A 337 -13.18 0.25 4.22
N ALA A 338 -12.41 -0.76 4.64
CA ALA A 338 -11.08 -0.57 5.23
C ALA A 338 -10.11 0.09 4.25
N GLY A 339 -9.97 -0.48 3.04
CA GLY A 339 -9.16 0.11 1.98
C GLY A 339 -9.62 1.51 1.58
N SER A 340 -10.93 1.78 1.62
CA SER A 340 -11.49 3.10 1.31
C SER A 340 -11.23 4.14 2.42
N LEU A 341 -11.35 3.76 3.69
CA LEU A 341 -11.03 4.62 4.84
C LEU A 341 -9.53 4.96 4.90
N LEU A 342 -8.66 3.97 4.67
CA LEU A 342 -7.21 4.17 4.61
C LEU A 342 -6.80 5.04 3.43
N ARG A 343 -7.40 4.84 2.24
CA ARG A 343 -7.15 5.65 1.04
C ARG A 343 -7.60 7.11 1.22
N LEU A 344 -8.74 7.34 1.91
CA LEU A 344 -9.21 8.68 2.25
C LEU A 344 -8.26 9.35 3.26
N PHE A 345 -7.95 8.68 4.37
CA PHE A 345 -6.99 9.19 5.36
C PHE A 345 -5.62 9.51 4.74
N ALA A 346 -5.09 8.64 3.89
CA ALA A 346 -3.81 8.87 3.20
C ALA A 346 -3.84 10.10 2.27
N LYS A 347 -5.01 10.42 1.67
CA LYS A 347 -5.19 11.65 0.90
C LYS A 347 -5.25 12.86 1.82
N ASP A 348 -6.10 12.83 2.85
CA ASP A 348 -6.30 13.97 3.76
C ASP A 348 -5.00 14.34 4.51
N ALA A 349 -4.20 13.34 4.91
CA ALA A 349 -2.88 13.53 5.49
C ALA A 349 -1.83 14.05 4.48
N ALA A 350 -1.94 13.69 3.20
CA ALA A 350 -1.08 14.25 2.15
C ALA A 350 -1.43 15.72 1.83
N ASP A 351 -2.72 16.04 1.77
CA ASP A 351 -3.20 17.41 1.59
C ASP A 351 -2.80 18.29 2.79
N TYR A 352 -2.84 17.77 4.02
CA TYR A 352 -2.29 18.44 5.21
C TYR A 352 -0.76 18.60 5.15
N ALA A 353 -0.01 17.56 4.76
CA ALA A 353 1.45 17.65 4.61
C ALA A 353 1.87 18.72 3.58
N ASN A 354 1.09 18.88 2.49
CA ASN A 354 1.27 19.97 1.53
C ASN A 354 0.97 21.33 2.16
N LEU A 355 -0.08 21.46 2.98
CA LEU A 355 -0.42 22.70 3.68
C LEU A 355 0.68 23.11 4.68
N VAL A 356 1.18 22.19 5.50
CA VAL A 356 2.32 22.41 6.42
C VAL A 356 3.55 22.86 5.64
N LYS A 357 3.86 22.20 4.51
CA LYS A 357 4.99 22.56 3.64
C LYS A 357 4.84 23.96 3.04
N MET A 358 3.63 24.37 2.64
CA MET A 358 3.40 25.73 2.14
C MET A 358 3.50 26.79 3.24
N ASN A 359 2.88 26.57 4.40
CA ASN A 359 2.96 27.49 5.54
C ASN A 359 4.42 27.66 6.04
N ALA A 360 5.16 26.55 6.17
CA ALA A 360 6.57 26.59 6.53
C ALA A 360 7.42 27.32 5.47
N GLY A 361 7.16 27.09 4.18
CA GLY A 361 7.85 27.79 3.09
C GLY A 361 7.55 29.30 3.04
N GLU A 362 6.30 29.70 3.23
CA GLU A 362 5.89 31.11 3.29
C GLU A 362 6.51 31.81 4.49
N LYS A 363 6.37 31.24 5.70
CA LYS A 363 6.94 31.79 6.93
C LYS A 363 8.47 31.92 6.86
N THR A 364 9.16 30.89 6.37
CA THR A 364 10.63 30.94 6.23
C THR A 364 11.09 31.90 5.14
N SER A 365 10.37 32.01 4.03
CA SER A 365 10.66 33.03 3.00
C SER A 365 10.52 34.45 3.57
N ASN A 366 9.42 34.74 4.26
CA ASN A 366 9.14 36.05 4.84
C ASN A 366 10.16 36.42 5.96
N GLU A 367 10.49 35.46 6.83
CA GLU A 367 11.47 35.68 7.90
C GLU A 367 12.91 35.80 7.37
N LEU A 368 13.24 35.11 6.27
CA LEU A 368 14.55 35.19 5.62
C LEU A 368 14.73 36.49 4.82
N GLU A 369 13.70 36.96 4.09
CA GLU A 369 13.73 38.26 3.39
C GLU A 369 13.96 39.42 4.38
N VAL A 370 13.27 39.39 5.53
CA VAL A 370 13.46 40.38 6.61
C VAL A 370 14.87 40.27 7.23
N TRP A 371 15.41 39.06 7.38
CA TRP A 371 16.77 38.86 7.86
C TRP A 371 17.83 39.36 6.87
N GLU A 372 17.66 39.06 5.58
CA GLU A 372 18.57 39.45 4.48
C GLU A 372 18.64 40.98 4.36
N ALA A 373 17.49 41.66 4.28
CA ALA A 373 17.43 43.12 4.27
C ALA A 373 18.01 43.77 5.56
N SER A 374 17.89 43.08 6.70
CA SER A 374 18.52 43.54 7.96
C SER A 374 20.03 43.32 7.97
N MET A 375 20.52 42.28 7.30
CA MET A 375 21.94 41.96 7.16
C MET A 375 22.63 42.90 6.16
N GLU A 376 22.01 43.20 5.01
CA GLU A 376 22.46 44.25 4.09
C GLU A 376 22.56 45.62 4.79
N LEU A 377 21.56 45.96 5.62
CA LEU A 377 21.56 47.18 6.42
C LEU A 377 22.64 47.18 7.52
N LEU A 378 23.03 46.02 8.04
CA LEU A 378 24.14 45.91 8.99
C LEU A 378 25.50 46.04 8.28
N GLU A 379 25.66 45.38 7.13
CA GLU A 379 26.91 45.40 6.37
C GLU A 379 27.20 46.79 5.80
N THR A 380 26.19 47.48 5.29
CA THR A 380 26.32 48.88 4.82
C THR A 380 26.70 49.85 5.94
N LYS A 381 26.09 49.75 7.14
CA LYS A 381 26.53 50.52 8.34
C LYS A 381 27.97 50.17 8.75
N LYS A 382 28.38 48.90 8.60
CA LYS A 382 29.75 48.47 8.94
C LYS A 382 30.76 49.09 7.99
N MET A 383 30.49 49.06 6.68
CA MET A 383 31.30 49.78 5.69
C MET A 383 31.35 51.29 5.96
N GLU A 384 30.23 51.90 6.38
CA GLU A 384 30.17 53.32 6.77
C GLU A 384 31.08 53.61 7.98
N VAL A 385 30.98 52.85 9.06
CA VAL A 385 31.82 53.00 10.26
C VAL A 385 33.30 52.69 9.99
N ASP A 386 33.62 51.67 9.18
CA ASP A 386 35.00 51.35 8.82
C ASP A 386 35.63 52.47 7.96
N VAL A 387 34.86 53.10 7.07
CA VAL A 387 35.30 54.28 6.30
C VAL A 387 35.45 55.53 7.17
N GLU A 388 34.51 55.82 8.07
CA GLU A 388 34.63 56.94 9.03
C GLU A 388 35.86 56.75 9.95
N SER A 389 36.08 55.52 10.42
CA SER A 389 37.24 55.15 11.23
C SER A 389 38.56 55.38 10.49
N GLN A 390 38.67 54.90 9.25
CA GLN A 390 39.86 55.13 8.42
C GLN A 390 40.13 56.64 8.22
N VAL A 391 39.11 57.43 7.91
CA VAL A 391 39.23 58.89 7.74
C VAL A 391 39.65 59.59 9.04
N ILE A 392 39.15 59.15 10.20
CA ILE A 392 39.49 59.72 11.51
C ILE A 392 40.91 59.31 11.96
N LEU A 393 41.36 58.10 11.63
CA LEU A 393 42.75 57.65 11.85
C LEU A 393 43.75 58.37 10.93
N GLU A 394 43.39 58.60 9.66
CA GLU A 394 44.16 59.42 8.74
C GLU A 394 44.24 60.88 9.21
N ALA A 395 43.12 61.47 9.63
CA ALA A 395 43.09 62.82 10.20
C ALA A 395 43.94 62.94 11.48
N ARG A 396 43.88 61.93 12.37
CA ARG A 396 44.71 61.89 13.57
C ARG A 396 46.21 61.82 13.20
N SER A 397 46.61 60.90 12.34
CA SER A 397 48.02 60.72 11.98
C SER A 397 48.60 61.92 11.21
N GLY A 398 47.79 62.57 10.36
CA GLY A 398 48.14 63.84 9.73
C GLY A 398 48.32 64.99 10.72
N MET A 399 47.47 65.05 11.76
CA MET A 399 47.61 66.03 12.84
C MET A 399 48.84 65.77 13.71
N GLU A 400 49.09 64.52 14.11
CA GLU A 400 50.27 64.10 14.88
C GLU A 400 51.57 64.50 14.15
N SER A 401 51.65 64.20 12.85
CA SER A 401 52.73 64.61 11.95
C SER A 401 52.88 66.14 11.82
N ALA A 402 51.76 66.87 11.72
CA ALA A 402 51.80 68.33 11.65
C ALA A 402 52.28 68.98 12.96
N ILE A 403 51.87 68.45 14.12
CA ILE A 403 52.35 68.91 15.43
C ILE A 403 53.86 68.65 15.56
N ASP A 404 54.33 67.44 15.21
CA ASP A 404 55.75 67.14 15.25
C ASP A 404 56.55 68.08 14.33
N HIS A 405 56.12 68.28 13.07
CA HIS A 405 56.79 69.19 12.14
C HIS A 405 56.82 70.65 12.59
N LEU A 406 55.77 71.15 13.23
CA LEU A 406 55.72 72.53 13.76
C LEU A 406 56.63 72.73 14.98
N VAL A 407 56.82 71.69 15.80
CA VAL A 407 57.62 71.76 17.04
C VAL A 407 59.07 71.32 16.82
N GLU A 408 59.40 70.73 15.66
CA GLU A 408 60.73 70.21 15.29
C GLU A 408 61.83 71.28 15.17
N ASP A 409 61.51 72.51 14.73
CA ASP A 409 62.49 73.61 14.76
C ASP A 409 62.78 74.10 16.20
N ASP A 410 61.74 74.30 17.02
CA ASP A 410 61.90 74.72 18.43
C ASP A 410 62.58 73.61 19.29
N LYS A 411 62.32 72.32 19.01
CA LYS A 411 63.04 71.17 19.62
C LYS A 411 64.54 71.27 19.33
N ARG A 412 64.93 71.46 18.07
CA ARG A 412 66.35 71.57 17.67
C ARG A 412 67.01 72.82 18.22
N GLU A 413 66.30 73.95 18.34
CA GLU A 413 66.83 75.13 19.03
C GLU A 413 67.10 74.83 20.52
N LYS A 414 66.18 74.16 21.22
CA LYS A 414 66.35 73.73 22.62
C LYS A 414 67.57 72.82 22.83
N GLU A 415 67.83 71.86 21.94
CA GLU A 415 69.03 71.02 22.01
C GLU A 415 70.33 71.80 21.77
N ILE A 416 70.35 72.71 20.78
CA ILE A 416 71.51 73.56 20.48
C ILE A 416 71.82 74.50 21.65
N LEU A 417 70.80 75.08 22.28
CA LEU A 417 70.96 75.92 23.48
C LEU A 417 71.46 75.11 24.69
N THR A 418 70.94 73.90 24.89
CA THR A 418 71.41 72.98 25.94
C THR A 418 72.88 72.59 25.73
N SER A 419 73.28 72.30 24.50
CA SER A 419 74.66 71.99 24.12
C SER A 419 75.60 73.18 24.36
N LYS A 420 75.19 74.41 23.99
CA LYS A 420 75.92 75.64 24.34
C LYS A 420 76.02 75.86 25.85
N GLY A 421 74.97 75.57 26.61
CA GLY A 421 74.98 75.62 28.08
C GLY A 421 76.07 74.75 28.69
N ASN A 422 76.27 73.54 28.17
CA ASN A 422 77.33 72.62 28.62
C ASN A 422 78.76 73.08 28.28
N VAL A 423 78.94 73.93 27.26
CA VAL A 423 80.22 74.59 26.96
C VAL A 423 80.41 75.78 27.92
N LEU A 424 79.42 76.65 28.02
CA LEU A 424 79.41 77.82 28.90
C LEU A 424 79.59 77.44 30.37
N ALA A 425 79.10 76.27 30.81
CA ALA A 425 79.30 75.76 32.17
C ALA A 425 80.78 75.53 32.55
N LYS A 426 81.68 75.37 31.56
CA LYS A 426 83.14 75.31 31.79
C LYS A 426 83.75 76.70 31.92
N GLU A 427 83.24 77.66 31.16
CA GLU A 427 83.66 79.07 31.18
C GLU A 427 83.07 79.81 32.41
N LEU A 428 81.95 79.34 32.95
CA LEU A 428 81.23 79.88 34.11
C LEU A 428 82.11 79.93 35.37
N ALA A 429 83.07 79.01 35.52
CA ALA A 429 83.98 78.98 36.66
C ALA A 429 84.91 80.21 36.70
N ASP A 430 85.45 80.61 35.55
CA ASP A 430 86.26 81.84 35.41
C ASP A 430 85.36 83.10 35.41
N LEU A 431 84.11 82.95 34.97
CA LEU A 431 83.12 84.02 34.97
C LEU A 431 82.49 84.32 36.35
N LEU A 432 82.83 83.63 37.44
CA LEU A 432 82.17 83.79 38.75
C LEU A 432 82.17 85.23 39.33
N GLU A 433 83.06 86.12 38.89
CA GLU A 433 83.02 87.56 39.21
C GLU A 433 82.06 88.34 38.29
N LEU A 434 81.98 87.95 37.01
CA LEU A 434 81.01 88.48 36.03
C LEU A 434 79.60 87.91 36.26
N VAL A 435 79.47 86.79 36.99
CA VAL A 435 78.20 86.13 37.32
C VAL A 435 77.22 87.09 37.96
N ARG A 436 77.64 88.07 38.78
CA ARG A 436 76.70 89.09 39.31
C ARG A 436 76.10 90.06 38.28
N LEU A 437 76.73 90.20 37.11
CA LEU A 437 76.13 90.93 35.98
C LEU A 437 75.38 89.97 35.05
N LYS A 438 75.85 88.73 34.88
CA LYS A 438 75.16 87.69 34.13
C LYS A 438 73.95 87.10 34.86
N GLU A 439 73.79 87.23 36.18
CA GLU A 439 72.59 86.86 36.94
C GLU A 439 71.35 87.59 36.40
N LEU A 440 71.52 88.87 36.04
CA LEU A 440 70.46 89.66 35.41
C LEU A 440 70.15 89.18 33.98
N GLU A 441 71.18 88.82 33.21
CA GLU A 441 71.04 88.28 31.85
C GLU A 441 70.51 86.83 31.83
N ILE A 442 70.81 86.04 32.87
CA ILE A 442 70.23 84.71 33.09
C ILE A 442 68.74 84.87 33.38
N SER A 443 68.32 85.83 34.22
CA SER A 443 66.88 86.11 34.39
C SER A 443 66.17 86.55 33.10
N GLN A 444 66.91 87.11 32.14
CA GLN A 444 66.41 87.43 30.80
C GLN A 444 66.39 86.20 29.87
N ASN A 445 67.39 85.31 29.95
CA ASN A 445 67.45 84.08 29.16
C ASN A 445 66.45 83.02 29.67
N ASP A 446 66.25 82.90 30.97
CA ASP A 446 65.20 82.08 31.59
C ASP A 446 63.81 82.59 31.19
N ALA A 447 63.63 83.91 31.08
CA ALA A 447 62.40 84.50 30.53
C ALA A 447 62.22 84.18 29.03
N GLN A 448 63.30 84.13 28.24
CA GLN A 448 63.24 83.67 26.84
C GLN A 448 62.95 82.18 26.72
N ILE A 449 63.53 81.33 27.57
CA ILE A 449 63.22 79.90 27.62
C ILE A 449 61.75 79.69 28.01
N GLN A 450 61.26 80.41 29.03
CA GLN A 450 59.84 80.41 29.38
C GLN A 450 58.95 80.97 28.25
N GLU A 451 59.42 81.91 27.44
CA GLU A 451 58.69 82.40 26.26
C GLU A 451 58.63 81.33 25.15
N VAL A 452 59.71 80.58 24.90
CA VAL A 452 59.70 79.45 23.94
C VAL A 452 58.86 78.29 24.46
N GLU A 453 58.98 77.91 25.73
CA GLU A 453 58.15 76.86 26.34
C GLU A 453 56.67 77.27 26.39
N LYS A 454 56.38 78.57 26.53
CA LYS A 454 55.05 79.14 26.34
C LYS A 454 54.59 79.14 24.87
N ARG A 455 55.47 79.36 23.88
CA ARG A 455 55.12 79.18 22.46
C ARG A 455 54.74 77.72 22.17
N ILE A 456 55.55 76.77 22.63
CA ILE A 456 55.27 75.33 22.49
C ILE A 456 53.96 74.98 23.21
N SER A 457 53.77 75.43 24.46
CA SER A 457 52.54 75.17 25.22
C SER A 457 51.31 75.84 24.61
N ASN A 458 51.45 77.00 23.98
CA ASN A 458 50.38 77.64 23.22
C ASN A 458 49.99 76.77 22.02
N VAL A 459 50.94 76.36 21.17
CA VAL A 459 50.67 75.49 20.00
C VAL A 459 50.04 74.17 20.44
N VAL A 460 50.55 73.53 21.50
CA VAL A 460 49.96 72.30 22.06
C VAL A 460 48.53 72.56 22.58
N SER A 461 48.25 73.72 23.17
CA SER A 461 46.89 74.09 23.60
C SER A 461 45.94 74.41 22.44
N GLU A 462 46.43 75.03 21.36
CA GLU A 462 45.66 75.33 20.14
C GLU A 462 45.23 74.05 19.40
N PHE A 463 46.04 72.98 19.50
CA PHE A 463 45.70 71.64 19.01
C PHE A 463 45.04 70.73 20.06
N HIS A 464 44.90 71.15 21.32
CA HIS A 464 44.30 70.30 22.36
C HIS A 464 42.80 70.08 22.12
N ASP A 465 42.07 71.12 21.70
CA ASP A 465 40.64 71.03 21.40
C ASP A 465 40.37 70.13 20.17
N THR A 466 41.24 70.16 19.16
CA THR A 466 41.13 69.29 17.97
C THR A 466 41.52 67.85 18.29
N GLN A 467 42.58 67.63 19.09
CA GLN A 467 42.96 66.32 19.60
C GLN A 467 41.86 65.69 20.46
N SER A 468 41.28 66.46 21.39
CA SER A 468 40.16 66.03 22.25
C SER A 468 38.91 65.69 21.43
N SER A 469 38.59 66.51 20.41
CA SER A 469 37.50 66.24 19.47
C SER A 469 37.72 64.97 18.63
N ILE A 470 38.95 64.73 18.16
CA ILE A 470 39.32 63.51 17.42
C ILE A 470 39.26 62.27 18.33
N GLN A 471 39.77 62.34 19.56
CA GLN A 471 39.70 61.24 20.51
C GLN A 471 38.24 60.92 20.88
N THR A 472 37.44 61.94 21.19
CA THR A 472 36.00 61.77 21.47
C THR A 472 35.26 61.14 20.30
N ARG A 473 35.65 61.43 19.05
CA ARG A 473 35.10 60.77 17.85
C ARG A 473 35.54 59.32 17.74
N LEU A 474 36.81 59.01 18.01
CA LEU A 474 37.34 57.64 18.01
C LEU A 474 36.67 56.77 19.09
N ASP A 475 36.48 57.31 20.30
CA ASP A 475 35.76 56.63 21.39
C ASP A 475 34.29 56.36 21.00
N ASN A 476 33.63 57.34 20.38
CA ASN A 476 32.26 57.18 19.87
C ASN A 476 32.16 56.16 18.72
N LEU A 477 33.14 56.10 17.81
CA LEU A 477 33.22 55.06 16.78
C LEU A 477 33.44 53.68 17.37
N GLN A 478 34.27 53.55 18.40
CA GLN A 478 34.49 52.27 19.09
C GLN A 478 33.21 51.78 19.80
N VAL A 479 32.41 52.70 20.37
CA VAL A 479 31.06 52.41 20.88
C VAL A 479 30.09 52.02 19.75
N ALA A 480 30.15 52.71 18.60
CA ALA A 480 29.32 52.37 17.44
C ALA A 480 29.65 50.99 16.86
N GLN A 481 30.93 50.64 16.73
CA GLN A 481 31.39 49.34 16.26
C GLN A 481 30.97 48.22 17.23
N SER A 482 31.19 48.41 18.54
CA SER A 482 30.69 47.50 19.59
C SER A 482 29.17 47.29 19.52
N LYS A 483 28.41 48.34 19.16
CA LYS A 483 26.96 48.24 18.94
C LYS A 483 26.62 47.45 17.67
N LEU A 484 27.32 47.67 16.56
CA LEU A 484 27.13 46.92 15.31
C LEU A 484 27.45 45.43 15.50
N ASP A 485 28.52 45.09 16.20
CA ASP A 485 28.84 43.69 16.52
C ASP A 485 27.69 43.05 17.33
N SER A 486 27.13 43.78 18.31
CA SER A 486 25.94 43.33 19.04
C SER A 486 24.66 43.26 18.18
N GLU A 487 24.54 44.02 17.08
CA GLU A 487 23.45 43.88 16.11
C GLU A 487 23.69 42.62 15.24
N GLY A 488 24.93 42.32 14.88
CA GLY A 488 25.34 41.10 14.17
C GLY A 488 25.10 39.82 14.95
N GLU A 489 25.44 39.77 16.24
CA GLU A 489 25.13 38.62 17.11
C GLU A 489 23.61 38.33 17.15
N LYS A 490 22.78 39.37 17.20
CA LYS A 490 21.31 39.23 17.18
C LYS A 490 20.82 38.71 15.83
N LEU A 491 21.40 39.12 14.70
CA LEU A 491 21.07 38.56 13.39
C LEU A 491 21.60 37.13 13.21
N ALA A 492 22.71 36.75 13.85
CA ALA A 492 23.21 35.37 13.83
C ALA A 492 22.29 34.41 14.62
N TRP A 493 21.86 34.80 15.82
CA TRP A 493 20.75 34.12 16.52
C TRP A 493 19.47 34.13 15.68
N ARG A 494 19.22 35.27 15.02
CA ARG A 494 18.22 35.57 14.00
C ARG A 494 18.01 34.38 13.04
N LYS A 495 19.11 34.14 12.32
CA LYS A 495 19.26 33.11 11.30
C LYS A 495 19.12 31.71 11.87
N LYS A 496 19.71 31.45 13.04
CA LYS A 496 19.62 30.15 13.70
C LYS A 496 18.18 29.76 14.03
N GLU A 497 17.35 30.67 14.54
CA GLU A 497 15.93 30.39 14.80
C GLU A 497 15.16 29.99 13.53
N ILE A 498 15.47 30.61 12.39
CA ILE A 498 14.88 30.27 11.08
C ILE A 498 15.33 28.87 10.66
N ASP A 499 16.62 28.54 10.79
CA ASP A 499 17.17 27.24 10.39
C ASP A 499 16.71 26.10 11.31
N ASP A 500 16.60 26.35 12.62
CA ASP A 500 16.02 25.43 13.61
C ASP A 500 14.53 25.16 13.25
N PHE A 501 13.75 26.18 12.85
CA PHE A 501 12.36 26.01 12.37
C PHE A 501 12.25 25.26 11.04
N VAL A 502 13.18 25.48 10.09
CA VAL A 502 13.28 24.69 8.84
C VAL A 502 13.52 23.21 9.16
N SER A 503 14.39 22.89 10.12
CA SER A 503 14.63 21.50 10.53
C SER A 503 13.37 20.85 11.12
N VAL A 504 12.74 21.50 12.10
CA VAL A 504 11.54 20.96 12.78
C VAL A 504 10.35 20.80 11.82
N SER A 505 10.13 21.75 10.92
CA SER A 505 9.07 21.64 9.90
C SER A 505 9.39 20.57 8.84
N GLY A 506 10.65 20.43 8.44
CA GLY A 506 11.12 19.35 7.57
C GLY A 506 10.89 17.97 8.18
N GLU A 507 11.21 17.76 9.45
CA GLU A 507 10.95 16.52 10.17
C GLU A 507 9.45 16.20 10.27
N LYS A 508 8.60 17.19 10.58
CA LYS A 508 7.14 17.02 10.59
C LYS A 508 6.63 16.56 9.21
N ILE A 509 7.11 17.16 8.12
CA ILE A 509 6.74 16.77 6.74
C ILE A 509 7.20 15.34 6.40
N LEU A 510 8.39 14.92 6.85
CA LEU A 510 8.89 13.55 6.64
C LEU A 510 8.04 12.51 7.37
N LYS A 511 7.70 12.74 8.65
CA LYS A 511 6.80 11.85 9.42
C LYS A 511 5.43 11.71 8.76
N LEU A 512 4.85 12.82 8.30
CA LEU A 512 3.58 12.81 7.58
C LEU A 512 3.68 12.04 6.24
N ALA A 513 4.78 12.18 5.50
CA ALA A 513 5.00 11.43 4.27
C ALA A 513 5.14 9.91 4.52
N GLU A 514 5.79 9.50 5.60
CA GLU A 514 5.85 8.10 6.02
C GLU A 514 4.45 7.56 6.35
N ILE A 515 3.69 8.27 7.18
CA ILE A 515 2.30 7.94 7.56
C ILE A 515 1.40 7.80 6.32
N VAL A 516 1.48 8.74 5.38
CA VAL A 516 0.76 8.71 4.10
C VAL A 516 1.16 7.49 3.27
N SER A 517 2.45 7.18 3.19
CA SER A 517 2.94 6.02 2.43
C SER A 517 2.48 4.69 3.04
N ALA A 518 2.50 4.58 4.37
CA ALA A 518 2.05 3.41 5.12
C ALA A 518 0.55 3.18 4.92
N ALA A 519 -0.29 4.20 5.14
CA ALA A 519 -1.73 4.09 4.94
C ALA A 519 -2.11 3.86 3.47
N SER A 520 -1.38 4.44 2.51
CA SER A 520 -1.57 4.18 1.08
C SER A 520 -1.23 2.74 0.69
N ASN A 521 -0.18 2.15 1.28
CA ASN A 521 0.19 0.76 1.04
C ASN A 521 -0.75 -0.21 1.74
N GLU A 522 -1.18 0.07 2.98
CA GLU A 522 -2.21 -0.67 3.70
C GLU A 522 -3.52 -0.71 2.87
N ALA A 523 -3.95 0.44 2.33
CA ALA A 523 -5.11 0.56 1.46
C ALA A 523 -5.02 -0.28 0.17
N LYS A 524 -3.83 -0.36 -0.46
CA LYS A 524 -3.57 -1.26 -1.61
C LYS A 524 -3.70 -2.71 -1.18
N THR A 525 -3.03 -3.11 -0.09
CA THR A 525 -3.10 -4.51 0.36
C THR A 525 -4.52 -4.95 0.67
N CYS A 526 -5.40 -4.09 1.22
CA CYS A 526 -6.83 -4.39 1.36
C CYS A 526 -7.54 -4.57 0.00
N GLN A 527 -7.25 -3.71 -0.98
CA GLN A 527 -7.83 -3.80 -2.32
C GLN A 527 -7.39 -5.09 -3.05
N ASP A 528 -6.11 -5.42 -3.00
CA ASP A 528 -5.56 -6.64 -3.58
C ASP A 528 -6.20 -7.89 -2.91
N LEU A 529 -6.42 -7.84 -1.58
CA LEU A 529 -7.07 -8.91 -0.82
C LEU A 529 -8.53 -9.12 -1.28
N VAL A 530 -9.29 -8.02 -1.39
CA VAL A 530 -10.68 -8.02 -1.86
C VAL A 530 -10.78 -8.60 -3.27
N GLU A 531 -9.89 -8.21 -4.18
CA GLU A 531 -9.91 -8.69 -5.58
C GLU A 531 -9.65 -10.20 -5.65
N ASN A 532 -8.60 -10.69 -4.96
CA ASN A 532 -8.31 -12.12 -4.87
C ASN A 532 -9.47 -12.90 -4.24
N ARG A 533 -10.06 -12.42 -3.12
CA ARG A 533 -11.23 -13.06 -2.50
C ARG A 533 -12.45 -13.07 -3.42
N ARG A 534 -12.77 -11.96 -4.09
CA ARG A 534 -13.89 -11.86 -5.04
C ARG A 534 -13.78 -12.89 -6.17
N ASN A 535 -12.59 -13.06 -6.74
CA ASN A 535 -12.33 -14.03 -7.80
C ASN A 535 -12.53 -15.49 -7.30
N LEU A 536 -11.99 -15.82 -6.13
CA LEU A 536 -12.14 -17.15 -5.52
C LEU A 536 -13.60 -17.46 -5.13
N VAL A 537 -14.34 -16.47 -4.62
CA VAL A 537 -15.77 -16.62 -4.28
C VAL A 537 -16.61 -16.85 -5.54
N ALA A 538 -16.30 -16.18 -6.66
CA ALA A 538 -16.97 -16.43 -7.93
C ALA A 538 -16.79 -17.89 -8.40
N LEU A 539 -15.58 -18.44 -8.29
CA LEU A 539 -15.29 -19.84 -8.60
C LEU A 539 -16.08 -20.81 -7.71
N ILE A 540 -16.07 -20.62 -6.38
CA ILE A 540 -16.85 -21.46 -5.45
C ILE A 540 -18.33 -21.47 -5.82
N MET A 541 -18.90 -20.30 -6.14
CA MET A 541 -20.31 -20.18 -6.52
C MET A 541 -20.60 -20.89 -7.85
N GLN A 542 -19.67 -20.86 -8.81
CA GLN A 542 -19.77 -21.63 -10.05
C GLN A 542 -19.73 -23.15 -9.78
N HIS A 543 -18.73 -23.65 -9.04
CA HIS A 543 -18.66 -25.08 -8.70
C HIS A 543 -19.88 -25.56 -7.90
N ARG A 544 -20.44 -24.75 -6.99
CA ARG A 544 -21.72 -25.05 -6.31
C ARG A 544 -22.87 -25.14 -7.30
N GLN A 545 -22.98 -24.19 -8.22
CA GLN A 545 -24.07 -24.14 -9.21
C GLN A 545 -23.99 -25.31 -10.20
N ASP A 546 -22.80 -25.68 -10.68
CA ASP A 546 -22.59 -26.84 -11.54
C ASP A 546 -22.91 -28.15 -10.80
N ARG A 547 -22.52 -28.29 -9.52
CA ARG A 547 -22.85 -29.44 -8.68
C ARG A 547 -24.37 -29.61 -8.51
N ILE A 548 -25.11 -28.52 -8.29
CA ILE A 548 -26.58 -28.52 -8.23
C ILE A 548 -27.17 -28.89 -9.60
N HIS A 549 -26.68 -28.29 -10.68
CA HIS A 549 -27.15 -28.55 -12.04
C HIS A 549 -27.01 -30.03 -12.44
N PHE A 550 -25.86 -30.66 -12.17
CA PHE A 550 -25.68 -32.09 -12.43
C PHE A 550 -26.57 -32.97 -11.53
N SER A 551 -26.84 -32.57 -10.29
CA SER A 551 -27.77 -33.27 -9.39
C SER A 551 -29.22 -33.22 -9.88
N GLU A 552 -29.67 -32.06 -10.36
CA GLU A 552 -30.98 -31.93 -11.01
C GLU A 552 -31.08 -32.78 -12.29
N LEU A 553 -30.02 -32.80 -13.10
CA LEU A 553 -29.97 -33.53 -14.36
C LEU A 553 -30.04 -35.05 -14.14
N GLU A 554 -29.26 -35.56 -13.19
CA GLU A 554 -29.29 -36.96 -12.75
C GLU A 554 -30.68 -37.36 -12.21
N GLY A 555 -31.31 -36.48 -11.42
CA GLY A 555 -32.68 -36.68 -10.93
C GLY A 555 -33.74 -36.75 -12.05
N LYS A 556 -33.65 -35.84 -13.04
CA LYS A 556 -34.55 -35.83 -14.21
C LYS A 556 -34.37 -37.09 -15.06
N ILE A 557 -33.13 -37.48 -15.35
CA ILE A 557 -32.82 -38.70 -16.10
C ILE A 557 -33.31 -39.96 -15.35
N SER A 558 -33.18 -39.99 -14.02
CA SER A 558 -33.70 -41.10 -13.20
C SER A 558 -35.22 -41.26 -13.30
N GLN A 559 -35.96 -40.14 -13.39
CA GLN A 559 -37.41 -40.15 -13.61
C GLN A 559 -37.78 -40.62 -15.04
N GLU A 560 -37.01 -40.20 -16.06
CA GLU A 560 -37.16 -40.69 -17.43
C GLU A 560 -36.94 -42.22 -17.50
N ILE A 561 -35.88 -42.74 -16.86
CA ILE A 561 -35.60 -44.19 -16.78
C ILE A 561 -36.74 -44.94 -16.08
N GLN A 562 -37.26 -44.43 -14.96
CA GLN A 562 -38.36 -45.07 -14.24
C GLN A 562 -39.65 -45.12 -15.09
N SER A 563 -39.96 -44.04 -15.81
CA SER A 563 -41.10 -43.99 -16.75
C SER A 563 -40.95 -45.00 -17.90
N LEU A 564 -39.77 -45.13 -18.48
CA LEU A 564 -39.50 -46.11 -19.53
C LEU A 564 -39.57 -47.56 -19.01
N ARG A 565 -39.02 -47.83 -17.81
CA ARG A 565 -39.10 -49.15 -17.16
C ARG A 565 -40.56 -49.56 -16.89
N GLN A 566 -41.43 -48.63 -16.48
CA GLN A 566 -42.88 -48.88 -16.37
C GLN A 566 -43.50 -49.20 -17.72
N GLN A 567 -43.21 -48.42 -18.77
CA GLN A 567 -43.71 -48.68 -20.12
C GLN A 567 -43.27 -50.04 -20.67
N VAL A 568 -42.06 -50.50 -20.35
CA VAL A 568 -41.58 -51.85 -20.68
C VAL A 568 -42.41 -52.92 -19.93
N ALA A 569 -42.66 -52.73 -18.62
CA ALA A 569 -43.49 -53.65 -17.84
C ALA A 569 -44.92 -53.76 -18.36
N ASP A 570 -45.59 -52.63 -18.61
CA ASP A 570 -46.94 -52.56 -19.18
C ASP A 570 -47.01 -53.26 -20.56
N SER A 571 -45.95 -53.09 -21.36
CA SER A 571 -45.85 -53.68 -22.69
C SER A 571 -45.63 -55.19 -22.65
N ARG A 572 -44.81 -55.68 -21.72
CA ARG A 572 -44.61 -57.12 -21.47
C ARG A 572 -45.90 -57.79 -20.96
N ALA A 573 -46.66 -57.11 -20.09
CA ALA A 573 -47.97 -57.60 -19.63
C ALA A 573 -49.00 -57.71 -20.79
N ASN A 574 -49.07 -56.70 -21.66
CA ASN A 574 -49.90 -56.76 -22.86
C ASN A 574 -49.44 -57.86 -23.83
N LEU A 575 -48.13 -58.00 -24.07
CA LEU A 575 -47.55 -59.07 -24.89
C LEU A 575 -47.93 -60.47 -24.35
N GLN A 576 -47.95 -60.66 -23.03
CA GLN A 576 -48.41 -61.90 -22.40
C GLN A 576 -49.90 -62.16 -22.66
N GLU A 577 -50.77 -61.14 -22.51
CA GLU A 577 -52.21 -61.28 -22.77
C GLU A 577 -52.50 -61.62 -24.25
N VAL A 578 -51.86 -60.90 -25.19
CA VAL A 578 -51.99 -61.13 -26.63
C VAL A 578 -51.42 -62.50 -27.03
N SER A 579 -50.31 -62.93 -26.41
CA SER A 579 -49.75 -64.28 -26.62
C SER A 579 -50.67 -65.39 -26.11
N SER A 580 -51.38 -65.18 -25.00
CA SER A 580 -52.40 -66.12 -24.50
C SER A 580 -53.59 -66.22 -25.45
N LYS A 581 -54.08 -65.08 -25.98
CA LYS A 581 -55.15 -65.03 -26.99
C LYS A 581 -54.73 -65.76 -28.27
N ARG A 582 -53.49 -65.55 -28.75
CA ARG A 582 -52.89 -66.28 -29.89
C ARG A 582 -52.94 -67.79 -29.66
N GLY A 583 -52.57 -68.26 -28.47
CA GLY A 583 -52.64 -69.68 -28.11
C GLY A 583 -54.05 -70.26 -28.24
N SER A 584 -55.04 -69.60 -27.61
CA SER A 584 -56.44 -70.04 -27.66
C SER A 584 -57.02 -70.09 -29.08
N ILE A 585 -56.69 -69.13 -29.94
CA ILE A 585 -57.14 -69.13 -31.35
C ILE A 585 -56.41 -70.21 -32.16
N GLN A 586 -55.13 -70.46 -31.88
CA GLN A 586 -54.36 -71.54 -32.51
C GLN A 586 -54.93 -72.92 -32.14
N GLU A 587 -55.39 -73.12 -30.90
CA GLU A 587 -56.13 -74.31 -30.47
C GLU A 587 -57.50 -74.43 -31.17
N GLU A 588 -58.28 -73.36 -31.25
CA GLU A 588 -59.55 -73.36 -31.98
C GLU A 588 -59.35 -73.77 -33.45
N ILE A 589 -58.34 -73.20 -34.13
CA ILE A 589 -57.99 -73.57 -35.51
C ILE A 589 -57.65 -75.06 -35.64
N VAL A 590 -56.98 -75.66 -34.66
CA VAL A 590 -56.69 -77.10 -34.64
C VAL A 590 -57.99 -77.91 -34.48
N LEU A 591 -58.87 -77.53 -33.56
CA LEU A 591 -60.16 -78.20 -33.34
C LEU A 591 -61.10 -78.08 -34.58
N LEU A 592 -61.17 -76.91 -35.21
CA LEU A 592 -61.91 -76.68 -36.45
C LEU A 592 -61.37 -77.55 -37.59
N LYS A 593 -60.03 -77.63 -37.76
CA LYS A 593 -59.38 -78.50 -38.75
C LYS A 593 -59.64 -79.99 -38.47
N GLN A 594 -59.60 -80.42 -37.21
CA GLN A 594 -59.94 -81.79 -36.83
C GLN A 594 -61.39 -82.13 -37.21
N ARG A 595 -62.35 -81.27 -36.86
CA ARG A 595 -63.77 -81.46 -37.19
C ARG A 595 -64.05 -81.45 -38.69
N ALA A 596 -63.41 -80.56 -39.45
CA ALA A 596 -63.48 -80.56 -40.92
C ALA A 596 -62.96 -81.90 -41.49
N SER A 597 -61.80 -82.38 -41.01
CA SER A 597 -61.21 -83.65 -41.47
C SER A 597 -62.05 -84.90 -41.12
N TYR A 598 -62.91 -84.82 -40.10
CA TYR A 598 -63.91 -85.85 -39.80
C TYR A 598 -65.04 -85.83 -40.84
N ILE A 599 -65.55 -84.65 -41.19
CA ILE A 599 -66.60 -84.51 -42.20
C ILE A 599 -66.10 -84.93 -43.58
N ASP A 600 -64.85 -84.62 -43.93
CA ASP A 600 -64.22 -85.05 -45.19
C ASP A 600 -64.12 -86.58 -45.33
N LYS A 601 -64.07 -87.32 -44.23
CA LYS A 601 -64.12 -88.79 -44.21
C LYS A 601 -65.55 -89.30 -44.24
N ARG A 602 -66.44 -88.74 -43.40
CA ARG A 602 -67.83 -89.21 -43.24
C ARG A 602 -68.75 -88.84 -44.41
N GLY A 603 -68.48 -87.75 -45.12
CA GLY A 603 -69.27 -87.32 -46.28
C GLY A 603 -69.30 -88.35 -47.42
N PRO A 604 -68.15 -88.83 -47.92
CA PRO A 604 -68.08 -89.92 -48.90
C PRO A 604 -68.73 -91.23 -48.44
N GLU A 605 -68.64 -91.57 -47.15
CA GLU A 605 -69.32 -92.74 -46.57
C GLU A 605 -70.85 -92.59 -46.66
N LEU A 606 -71.40 -91.45 -46.21
CA LEU A 606 -72.84 -91.16 -46.32
C LEU A 606 -73.30 -91.13 -47.77
N GLU A 607 -72.48 -90.66 -48.71
CA GLU A 607 -72.78 -90.78 -50.13
C GLU A 607 -72.85 -92.23 -50.61
N ALA A 608 -71.97 -93.11 -50.13
CA ALA A 608 -72.01 -94.53 -50.45
C ALA A 608 -73.22 -95.22 -49.81
N GLU A 609 -73.51 -94.97 -48.53
CA GLU A 609 -74.70 -95.44 -47.83
C GLU A 609 -75.99 -95.02 -48.54
N LYS A 610 -76.09 -93.75 -48.96
CA LYS A 610 -77.19 -93.21 -49.78
C LYS A 610 -77.35 -93.95 -51.11
N LYS A 611 -76.24 -94.21 -51.82
CA LYS A 611 -76.24 -94.95 -53.10
C LYS A 611 -76.70 -96.40 -52.90
N VAL A 612 -76.26 -97.06 -51.83
CA VAL A 612 -76.69 -98.43 -51.46
C VAL A 612 -78.17 -98.47 -51.06
N ALA A 613 -78.64 -97.55 -50.21
CA ALA A 613 -80.04 -97.47 -49.80
C ALA A 613 -80.98 -97.20 -50.99
N ALA A 614 -80.56 -96.35 -51.94
CA ALA A 614 -81.30 -96.09 -53.18
C ALA A 614 -81.32 -97.31 -54.11
N ALA A 615 -80.19 -98.03 -54.27
CA ALA A 615 -80.13 -99.27 -55.04
C ALA A 615 -81.02 -100.37 -54.44
N ALA A 616 -81.09 -100.45 -53.10
CA ALA A 616 -82.02 -101.31 -52.36
C ALA A 616 -83.49 -100.83 -52.39
N ARG A 617 -83.80 -99.76 -53.14
CA ARG A 617 -85.13 -99.12 -53.27
C ARG A 617 -85.71 -98.59 -51.94
N ASN A 618 -84.89 -98.44 -50.90
CA ASN A 618 -85.29 -97.82 -49.64
C ASN A 618 -85.17 -96.29 -49.72
N PHE A 619 -86.08 -95.66 -50.47
CA PHE A 619 -86.07 -94.21 -50.71
C PHE A 619 -86.23 -93.36 -49.45
N LYS A 620 -86.85 -93.88 -48.38
CA LYS A 620 -86.94 -93.18 -47.09
C LYS A 620 -85.56 -93.04 -46.45
N GLU A 621 -84.81 -94.15 -46.38
CA GLU A 621 -83.46 -94.13 -45.80
C GLU A 621 -82.47 -93.37 -46.70
N ALA A 622 -82.54 -93.54 -48.02
CA ALA A 622 -81.75 -92.74 -48.96
C ALA A 622 -82.04 -91.23 -48.82
N GLY A 623 -83.29 -90.85 -48.51
CA GLY A 623 -83.67 -89.47 -48.19
C GLY A 623 -83.12 -88.98 -46.85
N ARG A 624 -83.16 -89.82 -45.81
CA ARG A 624 -82.59 -89.53 -44.48
C ARG A 624 -81.07 -89.30 -44.56
N VAL A 625 -80.34 -90.22 -45.19
CA VAL A 625 -78.89 -90.13 -45.38
C VAL A 625 -78.51 -88.96 -46.30
N ALA A 626 -79.33 -88.64 -47.31
CA ALA A 626 -79.12 -87.43 -48.12
C ALA A 626 -79.31 -86.11 -47.35
N ALA A 627 -80.24 -86.08 -46.38
CA ALA A 627 -80.40 -84.93 -45.49
C ALA A 627 -79.24 -84.81 -44.49
N GLU A 628 -78.76 -85.93 -43.94
CA GLU A 628 -77.58 -86.00 -43.06
C GLU A 628 -76.31 -85.52 -43.79
N ALA A 629 -76.06 -86.02 -45.00
CA ALA A 629 -74.93 -85.58 -45.83
C ALA A 629 -75.02 -84.08 -46.18
N LYS A 630 -76.22 -83.56 -46.49
CA LYS A 630 -76.42 -82.12 -46.73
C LYS A 630 -76.18 -81.29 -45.46
N ALA A 631 -76.60 -81.78 -44.29
CA ALA A 631 -76.36 -81.11 -43.01
C ALA A 631 -74.88 -81.05 -42.67
N LEU A 632 -74.12 -82.15 -42.84
CA LEU A 632 -72.67 -82.13 -42.63
C LEU A 632 -71.94 -81.26 -43.66
N ASN A 633 -72.40 -81.16 -44.91
CA ASN A 633 -71.81 -80.23 -45.88
C ASN A 633 -72.05 -78.76 -45.48
N ALA A 634 -73.26 -78.42 -45.02
CA ALA A 634 -73.54 -77.09 -44.48
C ALA A 634 -72.74 -76.79 -43.20
N GLU A 635 -72.51 -77.80 -42.35
CA GLU A 635 -71.59 -77.69 -41.20
C GLU A 635 -70.15 -77.42 -41.67
N LYS A 636 -69.66 -78.12 -42.70
CA LYS A 636 -68.34 -77.90 -43.29
C LYS A 636 -68.18 -76.48 -43.85
N GLU A 637 -69.19 -75.97 -44.56
CA GLU A 637 -69.19 -74.59 -45.06
C GLU A 637 -69.11 -73.57 -43.90
N GLN A 638 -69.84 -73.80 -42.80
CA GLN A 638 -69.77 -72.96 -41.60
C GLN A 638 -68.42 -73.08 -40.86
N LEU A 639 -67.83 -74.28 -40.81
CA LEU A 639 -66.51 -74.52 -40.22
C LEU A 639 -65.40 -73.86 -41.04
N GLN A 640 -65.51 -73.84 -42.37
CA GLN A 640 -64.58 -73.13 -43.26
C GLN A 640 -64.60 -71.62 -43.00
N ILE A 641 -65.80 -71.01 -42.92
CA ILE A 641 -65.95 -69.58 -42.59
C ILE A 641 -65.36 -69.25 -41.21
N LYS A 642 -65.57 -70.12 -40.20
CA LYS A 642 -64.96 -69.97 -38.87
C LYS A 642 -63.43 -70.10 -38.90
N LEU A 643 -62.90 -71.05 -39.68
CA LEU A 643 -61.47 -71.27 -39.83
C LEU A 643 -60.79 -70.08 -40.51
N GLU A 644 -61.39 -69.53 -41.58
CA GLU A 644 -60.90 -68.33 -42.26
C GLU A 644 -60.92 -67.11 -41.34
N LYS A 645 -62.01 -66.90 -40.59
CA LYS A 645 -62.09 -65.86 -39.56
C LYS A 645 -60.98 -66.02 -38.52
N ALA A 646 -60.90 -67.18 -37.86
CA ALA A 646 -59.91 -67.45 -36.82
C ALA A 646 -58.46 -67.32 -37.35
N ALA A 647 -58.20 -67.71 -38.59
CA ALA A 647 -56.89 -67.53 -39.23
C ALA A 647 -56.54 -66.05 -39.43
N SER A 648 -57.48 -65.22 -39.90
CA SER A 648 -57.25 -63.77 -40.03
C SER A 648 -57.11 -63.06 -38.67
N GLU A 649 -57.81 -63.52 -37.63
CA GLU A 649 -57.64 -63.03 -36.26
C GLU A 649 -56.28 -63.46 -35.68
N LEU A 650 -55.80 -64.67 -35.99
CA LEU A 650 -54.45 -65.12 -35.62
C LEU A 650 -53.35 -64.31 -36.32
N GLU A 651 -53.47 -64.06 -37.62
CA GLU A 651 -52.53 -63.24 -38.40
C GLU A 651 -52.43 -61.82 -37.83
N LYS A 652 -53.58 -61.21 -37.48
CA LYS A 652 -53.60 -59.90 -36.81
C LYS A 652 -52.87 -59.95 -35.46
N LEU A 653 -53.16 -60.93 -34.60
CA LEU A 653 -52.49 -61.05 -33.29
C LEU A 653 -50.98 -61.29 -33.43
N GLN A 654 -50.53 -61.96 -34.48
CA GLN A 654 -49.09 -62.12 -34.77
C GLN A 654 -48.43 -60.79 -35.17
N GLY A 655 -49.13 -59.94 -35.94
CA GLY A 655 -48.69 -58.58 -36.22
C GLY A 655 -48.67 -57.69 -34.97
N ASP A 656 -49.73 -57.73 -34.16
CA ASP A 656 -49.83 -57.01 -32.89
C ASP A 656 -48.70 -57.40 -31.92
N ILE A 657 -48.39 -58.70 -31.81
CA ILE A 657 -47.25 -59.23 -31.02
C ILE A 657 -45.93 -58.62 -31.48
N LYS A 658 -45.63 -58.70 -32.79
CA LYS A 658 -44.37 -58.22 -33.33
C LYS A 658 -44.17 -56.71 -33.07
N MET A 659 -45.21 -55.90 -33.24
CA MET A 659 -45.16 -54.47 -32.89
C MET A 659 -44.94 -54.22 -31.39
N THR A 660 -45.46 -55.09 -30.51
CA THR A 660 -45.18 -54.98 -29.06
C THR A 660 -43.78 -55.43 -28.68
N GLU A 661 -43.22 -56.43 -29.36
CA GLU A 661 -41.82 -56.88 -29.18
C GLU A 661 -40.84 -55.78 -29.63
N GLU A 662 -41.07 -55.19 -30.80
CA GLU A 662 -40.25 -54.07 -31.33
C GLU A 662 -40.28 -52.86 -30.38
N ARG A 663 -41.46 -52.45 -29.90
CA ARG A 663 -41.59 -51.34 -28.93
C ARG A 663 -41.00 -51.63 -27.55
N ILE A 664 -40.90 -52.90 -27.14
CA ILE A 664 -40.18 -53.30 -25.91
C ILE A 664 -38.68 -53.09 -26.12
N GLN A 665 -38.13 -53.57 -27.24
CA GLN A 665 -36.70 -53.41 -27.57
C GLN A 665 -36.31 -51.93 -27.70
N GLU A 666 -37.09 -51.12 -28.42
CA GLU A 666 -36.85 -49.66 -28.57
C GLU A 666 -36.77 -48.95 -27.21
N ASN A 667 -37.67 -49.29 -26.27
CA ASN A 667 -37.65 -48.72 -24.93
C ASN A 667 -36.47 -49.22 -24.09
N GLU A 668 -36.05 -50.48 -24.24
CA GLU A 668 -34.88 -51.04 -23.55
C GLU A 668 -33.56 -50.42 -24.05
N GLU A 669 -33.43 -50.19 -25.35
CA GLU A 669 -32.30 -49.45 -25.94
C GLU A 669 -32.26 -47.99 -25.46
N LEU A 670 -33.43 -47.34 -25.32
CA LEU A 670 -33.54 -45.98 -24.78
C LEU A 670 -33.25 -45.92 -23.28
N ILE A 671 -33.62 -46.92 -22.49
CA ILE A 671 -33.23 -47.04 -21.07
C ILE A 671 -31.70 -47.10 -20.95
N LEU A 672 -31.04 -47.95 -21.74
CA LEU A 672 -29.58 -48.06 -21.72
C LEU A 672 -28.90 -46.75 -22.12
N LEU A 673 -29.44 -46.04 -23.11
CA LEU A 673 -28.94 -44.71 -23.49
C LEU A 673 -29.10 -43.69 -22.35
N LYS A 674 -30.23 -43.73 -21.63
CA LYS A 674 -30.51 -42.82 -20.51
C LYS A 674 -29.67 -43.13 -19.28
N GLU A 675 -29.45 -44.40 -18.96
CA GLU A 675 -28.52 -44.82 -17.90
C GLU A 675 -27.08 -44.31 -18.18
N LYS A 676 -26.65 -44.35 -19.45
CA LYS A 676 -25.37 -43.75 -19.89
C LYS A 676 -25.34 -42.22 -19.75
N GLU A 677 -26.45 -41.52 -19.99
CA GLU A 677 -26.53 -40.07 -19.73
C GLU A 677 -26.50 -39.74 -18.24
N GLY A 678 -27.20 -40.52 -17.41
CA GLY A 678 -27.21 -40.40 -15.96
C GLY A 678 -25.83 -40.64 -15.35
N ALA A 679 -25.10 -41.65 -15.82
CA ALA A 679 -23.74 -41.94 -15.38
C ALA A 679 -22.77 -40.77 -15.62
N VAL A 680 -22.87 -40.07 -16.76
CA VAL A 680 -22.03 -38.90 -17.06
C VAL A 680 -22.38 -37.69 -16.17
N ALA A 681 -23.66 -37.50 -15.84
CA ALA A 681 -24.09 -36.46 -14.88
C ALA A 681 -23.60 -36.78 -13.45
N GLY A 682 -23.81 -38.02 -13.00
CA GLY A 682 -23.38 -38.51 -11.69
C GLY A 682 -21.87 -38.47 -11.50
N TYR A 683 -21.09 -38.89 -12.50
CA TYR A 683 -19.62 -38.78 -12.49
C TYR A 683 -19.15 -37.34 -12.22
N ARG A 684 -19.66 -36.37 -12.98
CA ARG A 684 -19.31 -34.94 -12.83
C ARG A 684 -19.73 -34.38 -11.47
N ARG A 685 -20.93 -34.75 -10.99
CA ARG A 685 -21.39 -34.38 -9.65
C ARG A 685 -20.48 -34.96 -8.56
N LEU A 686 -20.07 -36.22 -8.69
CA LEU A 686 -19.20 -36.91 -7.72
C LEU A 686 -17.78 -36.32 -7.70
N GLN A 687 -17.21 -35.95 -8.84
CA GLN A 687 -15.96 -35.18 -8.89
C GLN A 687 -16.09 -33.86 -8.10
N LEU A 688 -17.16 -33.08 -8.32
CA LEU A 688 -17.40 -31.82 -7.61
C LEU A 688 -17.73 -32.01 -6.12
N VAL A 689 -18.26 -33.17 -5.71
CA VAL A 689 -18.44 -33.55 -4.30
C VAL A 689 -17.10 -33.90 -3.67
N ALA A 690 -16.28 -34.72 -4.31
CA ALA A 690 -14.94 -35.06 -3.83
C ALA A 690 -14.05 -33.81 -3.69
N ALA A 691 -14.02 -32.97 -4.72
CA ALA A 691 -13.29 -31.70 -4.73
C ALA A 691 -13.71 -30.79 -3.57
N ALA A 692 -15.02 -30.59 -3.36
CA ALA A 692 -15.52 -29.81 -2.24
C ALA A 692 -15.15 -30.44 -0.88
N ALA A 693 -15.24 -31.76 -0.74
CA ALA A 693 -14.86 -32.45 0.50
C ALA A 693 -13.34 -32.33 0.80
N ARG A 694 -12.47 -32.41 -0.23
CA ARG A 694 -11.03 -32.13 -0.08
C ARG A 694 -10.76 -30.67 0.31
N ALA A 695 -11.47 -29.72 -0.30
CA ALA A 695 -11.32 -28.29 -0.01
C ALA A 695 -11.77 -27.91 1.43
N GLU A 696 -12.86 -28.53 1.92
CA GLU A 696 -13.29 -28.36 3.32
C GLU A 696 -12.38 -29.12 4.30
N ARG A 697 -11.78 -30.25 3.90
CA ARG A 697 -10.76 -30.96 4.70
C ARG A 697 -9.55 -30.06 4.95
N GLU A 698 -9.08 -29.32 3.95
CA GLU A 698 -8.00 -28.35 4.12
C GLU A 698 -8.38 -27.24 5.12
N ALA A 699 -9.62 -26.74 5.07
CA ALA A 699 -10.13 -25.78 6.05
C ALA A 699 -10.16 -26.35 7.48
N ALA A 700 -10.64 -27.59 7.63
CA ALA A 700 -10.65 -28.31 8.91
C ALA A 700 -9.23 -28.53 9.46
N LEU A 701 -8.27 -28.91 8.61
CA LEU A 701 -6.86 -29.04 9.00
C LEU A 701 -6.25 -27.69 9.44
N GLN A 702 -6.54 -26.59 8.74
CA GLN A 702 -6.09 -25.25 9.15
C GLN A 702 -6.75 -24.79 10.46
N ALA A 703 -7.98 -25.21 10.74
CA ALA A 703 -8.68 -24.97 12.00
C ALA A 703 -8.23 -25.90 13.17
N GLY A 704 -7.38 -26.90 12.90
CA GLY A 704 -6.95 -27.90 13.88
C GLY A 704 -7.96 -29.03 14.14
N ASP A 705 -9.01 -29.13 13.33
CA ASP A 705 -10.13 -30.06 13.48
C ASP A 705 -9.86 -31.39 12.75
N ALA A 706 -8.96 -32.18 13.33
CA ALA A 706 -8.51 -33.45 12.74
C ALA A 706 -9.64 -34.49 12.58
N GLU A 707 -10.67 -34.45 13.43
CA GLU A 707 -11.81 -35.37 13.35
C GLU A 707 -12.72 -35.05 12.14
N GLU A 708 -13.04 -33.77 11.92
CA GLU A 708 -13.79 -33.33 10.74
C GLU A 708 -12.98 -33.51 9.45
N ALA A 709 -11.67 -33.25 9.48
CA ALA A 709 -10.77 -33.48 8.35
C ALA A 709 -10.72 -34.96 7.92
N GLU A 710 -10.79 -35.89 8.87
CA GLU A 710 -10.80 -37.33 8.62
C GLU A 710 -12.19 -37.84 8.20
N LEU A 711 -13.28 -37.20 8.63
CA LEU A 711 -14.63 -37.45 8.09
C LEU A 711 -14.74 -36.99 6.64
N LEU A 712 -14.27 -35.78 6.34
CA LEU A 712 -14.27 -35.19 4.99
C LEU A 712 -13.34 -35.94 4.03
N PHE A 713 -12.23 -36.50 4.52
CA PHE A 713 -11.38 -37.38 3.71
C PHE A 713 -12.14 -38.61 3.21
N ARG A 714 -12.84 -39.31 4.12
CA ARG A 714 -13.67 -40.48 3.77
C ARG A 714 -14.89 -40.09 2.93
N GLU A 715 -15.46 -38.89 3.11
CA GLU A 715 -16.53 -38.35 2.25
C GLU A 715 -16.01 -38.11 0.80
N ALA A 716 -14.75 -37.69 0.63
CA ALA A 716 -14.10 -37.59 -0.67
C ALA A 716 -13.79 -38.98 -1.27
N GLU A 717 -13.10 -39.88 -0.56
CA GLU A 717 -12.76 -41.22 -1.07
C GLU A 717 -14.00 -42.01 -1.53
N VAL A 718 -15.11 -41.94 -0.80
CA VAL A 718 -16.38 -42.59 -1.17
C VAL A 718 -16.99 -41.98 -2.44
N ALA A 719 -16.80 -40.67 -2.68
CA ALA A 719 -17.24 -40.04 -3.93
C ALA A 719 -16.31 -40.40 -5.11
N GLU A 720 -15.00 -40.50 -4.88
CA GLU A 720 -13.99 -40.88 -5.88
C GLU A 720 -14.10 -42.36 -6.29
N SER A 721 -14.39 -43.27 -5.35
CA SER A 721 -14.69 -44.68 -5.65
C SER A 721 -15.90 -44.78 -6.58
N LYS A 722 -17.02 -44.14 -6.23
CA LYS A 722 -18.26 -44.15 -7.04
C LYS A 722 -18.09 -43.49 -8.40
N ALA A 723 -17.28 -42.43 -8.50
CA ALA A 723 -16.92 -41.83 -9.78
C ALA A 723 -16.08 -42.80 -10.63
N SER A 724 -15.15 -43.52 -10.02
CA SER A 724 -14.31 -44.53 -10.68
C SER A 724 -15.14 -45.74 -11.14
N GLU A 725 -16.05 -46.24 -10.30
CA GLU A 725 -17.00 -47.31 -10.62
C GLU A 725 -17.88 -46.96 -11.83
N LEU A 726 -18.41 -45.73 -11.88
CA LEU A 726 -19.16 -45.23 -13.06
C LEU A 726 -18.26 -45.12 -14.30
N LYS A 727 -16.99 -44.71 -14.13
CA LYS A 727 -16.01 -44.56 -15.22
C LYS A 727 -15.49 -45.88 -15.78
N GLU A 728 -15.47 -46.93 -14.98
CA GLU A 728 -15.19 -48.29 -15.44
C GLU A 728 -16.43 -48.92 -16.09
N THR A 729 -17.60 -48.80 -15.46
CA THR A 729 -18.87 -49.39 -15.95
C THR A 729 -19.33 -48.81 -17.30
N TYR A 730 -19.05 -47.52 -17.57
CA TYR A 730 -19.46 -46.82 -18.78
C TYR A 730 -18.28 -46.28 -19.62
N HIS A 731 -17.11 -46.92 -19.50
CA HIS A 731 -15.82 -46.46 -20.04
C HIS A 731 -15.87 -45.95 -21.49
N ASP A 732 -16.42 -46.77 -22.40
CA ASP A 732 -16.52 -46.50 -23.85
C ASP A 732 -17.23 -45.19 -24.21
N LEU A 733 -17.99 -44.60 -23.28
CA LEU A 733 -18.80 -43.39 -23.50
C LEU A 733 -18.42 -42.22 -22.59
N LEU A 734 -17.64 -42.46 -21.53
CA LEU A 734 -17.05 -41.35 -20.77
C LEU A 734 -16.01 -40.63 -21.62
N VAL A 735 -15.05 -41.34 -22.23
CA VAL A 735 -14.02 -40.77 -23.12
C VAL A 735 -14.65 -39.81 -24.14
N ASP A 736 -15.56 -40.32 -24.96
CA ASP A 736 -16.10 -39.62 -26.13
C ASP A 736 -17.04 -38.42 -25.80
N LYS A 737 -17.52 -38.31 -24.55
CA LYS A 737 -18.35 -37.19 -24.04
C LYS A 737 -17.66 -36.30 -22.99
N ILE A 738 -16.51 -36.70 -22.45
CA ILE A 738 -15.74 -35.93 -21.48
C ILE A 738 -14.67 -35.11 -22.19
N GLU A 739 -13.87 -35.72 -23.08
CA GLU A 739 -12.84 -35.03 -23.87
C GLU A 739 -13.45 -33.83 -24.65
N LYS A 740 -14.64 -34.01 -25.24
CA LYS A 740 -15.39 -32.95 -25.96
C LYS A 740 -16.07 -31.89 -25.06
N ARG A 741 -15.72 -31.83 -23.78
CA ARG A 741 -16.19 -30.80 -22.81
C ARG A 741 -15.09 -30.32 -21.88
N GLU A 742 -14.02 -31.09 -21.68
CA GLU A 742 -12.83 -30.68 -20.92
C GLU A 742 -12.19 -29.41 -21.50
N GLU A 743 -12.30 -29.17 -22.81
CA GLU A 743 -11.93 -27.90 -23.48
C GLU A 743 -12.64 -26.63 -22.93
N THR A 744 -13.58 -26.73 -21.98
CA THR A 744 -14.43 -25.58 -21.55
C THR A 744 -14.82 -25.49 -20.07
N GLN A 745 -14.51 -26.47 -19.19
CA GLN A 745 -14.98 -26.44 -17.80
C GLN A 745 -13.88 -26.80 -16.78
N LEU A 746 -13.76 -25.91 -15.78
CA LEU A 746 -12.85 -25.94 -14.63
C LEU A 746 -12.44 -27.34 -14.14
N ASP A 747 -11.14 -27.54 -14.00
CA ASP A 747 -10.54 -28.71 -13.35
C ASP A 747 -11.16 -28.96 -11.97
N SER A 748 -11.52 -30.21 -11.66
CA SER A 748 -12.07 -30.56 -10.35
C SER A 748 -11.05 -30.42 -9.22
N ASP A 749 -9.76 -30.38 -9.56
CA ASP A 749 -8.68 -30.38 -8.58
C ASP A 749 -8.39 -28.96 -8.03
N PHE A 750 -9.01 -27.93 -8.61
CA PHE A 750 -8.95 -26.55 -8.16
C PHE A 750 -10.30 -26.09 -7.56
N VAL A 751 -10.60 -26.55 -6.35
CA VAL A 751 -11.74 -26.06 -5.53
C VAL A 751 -11.21 -25.59 -4.17
N SER A 752 -11.82 -24.53 -3.61
CA SER A 752 -11.47 -23.99 -2.29
C SER A 752 -12.68 -23.94 -1.36
N SER A 753 -12.43 -23.96 -0.05
CA SER A 753 -13.46 -23.78 0.98
C SER A 753 -13.69 -22.30 1.28
N THR A 754 -14.95 -21.93 1.51
CA THR A 754 -15.31 -20.60 2.03
C THR A 754 -14.66 -20.30 3.38
N ALA A 755 -14.60 -21.28 4.28
CA ALA A 755 -13.97 -21.13 5.60
C ALA A 755 -12.46 -20.84 5.48
N LEU A 756 -11.82 -21.42 4.48
CA LEU A 756 -10.39 -21.23 4.19
C LEU A 756 -10.12 -19.82 3.61
N ILE A 757 -10.92 -19.36 2.63
CA ILE A 757 -10.80 -18.01 2.04
C ILE A 757 -10.87 -16.90 3.10
N ILE A 758 -11.76 -17.02 4.09
CA ILE A 758 -11.94 -16.04 5.17
C ILE A 758 -10.69 -15.92 6.05
N ASN A 759 -9.97 -17.01 6.26
CA ASN A 759 -8.86 -17.08 7.23
C ASN A 759 -7.46 -16.93 6.62
N LEU A 760 -7.28 -17.15 5.32
CA LEU A 760 -5.98 -16.99 4.65
C LEU A 760 -5.44 -15.55 4.68
N SER A 761 -4.11 -15.44 4.61
CA SER A 761 -3.38 -14.19 4.40
C SER A 761 -3.40 -13.75 2.94
N SER A 762 -3.13 -12.46 2.68
CA SER A 762 -2.99 -11.89 1.33
C SER A 762 -2.01 -12.68 0.44
N GLN A 763 -0.85 -13.11 0.98
CA GLN A 763 0.14 -13.87 0.22
C GLN A 763 -0.39 -15.25 -0.20
N HIS A 764 -1.07 -15.97 0.69
CA HIS A 764 -1.66 -17.28 0.36
C HIS A 764 -2.88 -17.15 -0.56
N LEU A 765 -3.67 -16.08 -0.44
CA LEU A 765 -4.78 -15.79 -1.35
C LEU A 765 -4.30 -15.44 -2.76
N ALA A 766 -3.18 -14.72 -2.90
CA ALA A 766 -2.55 -14.47 -4.20
C ALA A 766 -1.92 -15.74 -4.80
N GLN A 767 -1.30 -16.60 -3.98
CA GLN A 767 -0.81 -17.92 -4.40
C GLN A 767 -1.97 -18.81 -4.88
N MET A 768 -3.09 -18.80 -4.15
CA MET A 768 -4.32 -19.47 -4.57
C MET A 768 -4.82 -18.89 -5.88
N ALA A 769 -5.18 -17.61 -5.92
CA ALA A 769 -5.74 -16.95 -7.11
C ALA A 769 -4.89 -17.14 -8.38
N SER A 770 -3.55 -17.07 -8.26
CA SER A 770 -2.65 -17.33 -9.39
C SER A 770 -2.67 -18.79 -9.87
N SER A 771 -2.88 -19.78 -9.00
CA SER A 771 -3.04 -21.18 -9.42
C SER A 771 -4.33 -21.44 -10.22
N PHE A 772 -5.44 -20.75 -9.90
CA PHE A 772 -6.67 -20.79 -10.74
C PHE A 772 -6.49 -20.00 -12.04
N ALA A 773 -5.78 -18.86 -11.98
CA ALA A 773 -5.57 -17.98 -13.13
C ALA A 773 -4.59 -18.51 -14.19
N LEU A 774 -3.91 -19.63 -13.92
CA LEU A 774 -2.99 -20.31 -14.84
C LEU A 774 -3.67 -21.28 -15.81
N SER A 775 -4.99 -21.48 -15.72
CA SER A 775 -5.79 -22.31 -16.63
C SER A 775 -6.68 -21.51 -17.60
N PRO A 776 -6.10 -20.56 -18.34
CA PRO A 776 -6.41 -20.44 -19.76
C PRO A 776 -5.14 -20.48 -20.63
N GLU A 777 -5.27 -21.06 -21.83
CA GLU A 777 -4.20 -21.28 -22.83
C GLU A 777 -3.14 -22.35 -22.48
N ASN A 778 -3.46 -23.62 -22.74
CA ASN A 778 -2.62 -24.54 -23.54
C ASN A 778 -3.54 -25.46 -24.37
#